data_AF-A0A0F6SH40-F1
#
_entry.id   AF-A0A0F6SH40-F1
#
_cell.length_a   1.000
_cell.length_b   1.000
_cell.length_c   1.000
_cell.angle_alpha   90.00
_cell.angle_beta   90.00
_cell.angle_gamma   90.00
#
_symmetry.space_group_name_H-M   'P 1'
#
loop_
_entity.id
_entity.type
_entity.pdbx_description
1 polymer ?
#
loop_
_entity_poly.entity_id
_entity_poly.type
_entity_poly.pdbx_seq_one_letter_code
_entity_poly.pdbx_strand_id
1 'polypeptide(L)'
;MCAALVLGACTCTSSPLLSDRDAAVRPVDAQVVADGFVITDFDAGPPDGGPSCATRDPMAPPRATEGEWVQRFASPGVGGDLPSVDAIAIDARGVVYVGGTFTTAGYAPASNVAAWDGATGWRALGEGVAGPVSSLVLGPDGSLYAAYALDAESEPSRVARWDGTAWTLIGEAVGAVEELAFLGATLFAVGSFDSIGGVDVRSIARWDGSQWSGYAGLHARIECELCGDPAPGTIHAFLARGESAFCVAGAFSTLGVIEAHSAACFDGTTWTAIGMPLDVQAYGVLGVASIYDLAIDPSDSTLVASGDFMLDDTNENGGSIARWTGDRWALIGRGVMQSEGPGTTQAVRSVVFAPSGMYVAGAIDLVNADAPIPVSGVARWDGTRYHDVGGLFPEIGFGTGQDNVRVAAVAPDGSVYFGGLFTRAGSQRVGHVVRWDGTYWTGLRTPGEPYDSVSGQVHALARHRACEIYVGGLFEYAGQVRVDNVARYRPGVGFAAMGRGVRGEVNDIDVMSDGRVVIGGSFIDPAEAPRFRNVAMWSDGAWEPLGESLDGRVWTVAVHDLESPDEPDLVYAGGAFTGQLAMWNGETWRAIGGGLLGYPNDGEPGEPLAIAQDLLVDPESGDLIVAGRFQRVGEDELVVNNIARWDGEAWHAYGEGLGGLGDGALALAWWNGRLVVAGSFSRSGDTEVGQVAMWNGTAWEPVGGIVGNAVEALHAVGDVLFAGGVFDVPGGESSFVAAFDGTSWIGLGRGTSDGVEAIVSLDDGVYVGGSFDRAGTSASIGLAQWRWE
;
A
#
# COMPACT_ATOMS: atom_id res chain seq x y z
N MET A 1 24.14 53.65 -49.24
CA MET A 1 25.31 53.22 -50.05
C MET A 1 25.51 51.72 -49.85
N CYS A 2 26.36 51.08 -50.67
CA CYS A 2 26.65 49.64 -50.78
C CYS A 2 26.39 48.76 -49.53
N ALA A 3 25.68 47.62 -49.58
CA ALA A 3 25.85 46.40 -50.41
C ALA A 3 27.07 45.55 -49.97
N ALA A 4 27.05 44.20 -49.92
CA ALA A 4 26.01 43.15 -50.07
C ALA A 4 26.48 41.90 -49.24
N LEU A 5 25.99 40.65 -49.29
CA LEU A 5 25.02 39.85 -50.10
C LEU A 5 24.65 38.64 -49.19
N VAL A 6 23.40 38.29 -48.83
CA VAL A 6 22.25 37.75 -49.59
C VAL A 6 22.43 36.34 -50.20
N LEU A 7 21.66 35.39 -49.68
CA LEU A 7 20.82 34.35 -50.34
C LEU A 7 20.00 33.68 -49.20
N GLY A 8 18.70 33.41 -49.26
CA GLY A 8 17.70 33.46 -50.34
C GLY A 8 17.34 32.04 -50.85
N ALA A 9 16.08 31.61 -51.02
CA ALA A 9 14.76 32.25 -50.83
C ALA A 9 13.67 31.14 -50.67
N CYS A 10 12.64 31.29 -49.83
CA CYS A 10 11.26 31.75 -50.13
C CYS A 10 10.27 30.80 -50.86
N THR A 11 9.26 30.35 -50.11
CA THR A 11 7.79 30.38 -50.40
C THR A 11 7.12 29.59 -51.54
N CYS A 12 5.90 29.10 -51.22
CA CYS A 12 4.90 28.47 -52.08
C CYS A 12 4.30 29.39 -53.16
N THR A 13 3.63 28.83 -54.19
CA THR A 13 2.17 29.03 -54.47
C THR A 13 1.63 28.29 -55.71
N SER A 14 0.30 28.05 -55.70
CA SER A 14 -0.66 27.95 -56.84
C SER A 14 -0.51 26.93 -57.99
N SER A 15 -1.54 26.09 -58.10
CA SER A 15 -2.09 25.34 -59.26
C SER A 15 -2.88 26.25 -60.24
N PRO A 16 -3.60 25.75 -61.29
CA PRO A 16 -3.54 24.49 -62.06
C PRO A 16 -3.54 24.75 -63.61
N LEU A 17 -3.74 23.72 -64.48
CA LEU A 17 -4.79 23.67 -65.55
C LEU A 17 -4.63 22.57 -66.65
N LEU A 18 -5.78 22.16 -67.21
CA LEU A 18 -6.11 21.74 -68.61
C LEU A 18 -5.89 20.30 -69.20
N SER A 19 -7.05 19.72 -69.58
CA SER A 19 -7.45 19.05 -70.85
C SER A 19 -6.88 17.69 -71.34
N ASP A 20 -7.68 16.63 -71.14
CA ASP A 20 -8.58 15.99 -72.15
C ASP A 20 -8.07 15.54 -73.55
N ARG A 21 -8.14 14.22 -73.86
CA ARG A 21 -8.79 13.63 -75.10
C ARG A 21 -8.80 12.08 -75.20
N ASP A 22 -9.73 11.55 -76.01
CA ASP A 22 -10.03 10.10 -76.25
C ASP A 22 -9.09 9.30 -77.18
N ALA A 23 -9.09 7.95 -77.07
CA ALA A 23 -8.74 7.01 -78.17
C ALA A 23 -9.19 5.50 -78.00
N ALA A 24 -10.47 5.20 -78.25
CA ALA A 24 -11.08 4.03 -78.94
C ALA A 24 -10.49 2.55 -78.99
N VAL A 25 -11.34 1.58 -78.53
CA VAL A 25 -11.94 0.42 -79.28
C VAL A 25 -11.20 -0.94 -79.58
N ARG A 26 -11.60 -2.00 -78.80
CA ARG A 26 -12.11 -3.39 -79.16
C ARG A 26 -11.32 -4.41 -80.04
N PRO A 27 -11.76 -5.70 -80.22
CA PRO A 27 -12.70 -6.61 -79.49
C PRO A 27 -12.00 -7.94 -79.00
N VAL A 28 -12.59 -9.05 -78.48
CA VAL A 28 -13.64 -10.00 -78.98
C VAL A 28 -14.07 -11.00 -77.85
N ASP A 29 -15.37 -11.37 -77.79
CA ASP A 29 -16.06 -12.55 -77.14
C ASP A 29 -15.81 -12.93 -75.65
N ALA A 30 -16.72 -13.58 -74.88
CA ALA A 30 -18.17 -13.87 -74.89
C ALA A 30 -18.55 -14.51 -73.51
N GLN A 31 -19.77 -14.71 -73.00
CA GLN A 31 -21.12 -14.12 -73.07
C GLN A 31 -22.08 -15.08 -72.26
N VAL A 32 -22.97 -14.58 -71.37
CA VAL A 32 -24.10 -15.32 -70.68
C VAL A 32 -23.71 -16.54 -69.76
N VAL A 33 -24.48 -17.08 -68.79
CA VAL A 33 -25.86 -16.88 -68.25
C VAL A 33 -25.86 -16.89 -66.70
N ALA A 34 -26.91 -16.33 -66.08
CA ALA A 34 -27.20 -16.33 -64.64
C ALA A 34 -28.01 -17.55 -64.15
N ASP A 35 -28.05 -17.77 -62.82
CA ASP A 35 -29.27 -17.92 -61.99
C ASP A 35 -28.86 -18.25 -60.52
N GLY A 36 -29.48 -17.71 -59.46
CA GLY A 36 -30.57 -16.73 -59.41
C GLY A 36 -30.88 -16.17 -58.00
N PHE A 37 -31.99 -15.41 -57.92
CA PHE A 37 -32.81 -15.03 -56.73
C PHE A 37 -32.71 -16.00 -55.52
N VAL A 38 -32.78 -15.65 -54.22
CA VAL A 38 -33.37 -14.55 -53.38
C VAL A 38 -32.69 -14.60 -51.98
N ILE A 39 -32.84 -13.74 -50.94
CA ILE A 39 -33.24 -12.33 -50.59
C ILE A 39 -33.02 -12.24 -49.01
N THR A 40 -32.96 -11.18 -48.19
CA THR A 40 -33.54 -9.80 -48.08
C THR A 40 -32.70 -8.93 -47.11
N ASP A 41 -32.88 -7.61 -47.15
CA ASP A 41 -33.23 -6.65 -46.07
C ASP A 41 -33.27 -7.12 -44.58
N PHE A 42 -33.03 -6.29 -43.54
CA PHE A 42 -32.83 -4.82 -43.45
C PHE A 42 -32.11 -4.46 -42.11
N ASP A 43 -31.28 -3.40 -42.07
CA ASP A 43 -30.84 -2.59 -40.88
C ASP A 43 -30.18 -3.29 -39.65
N ALA A 44 -29.41 -2.64 -38.76
CA ALA A 44 -28.62 -1.38 -38.80
C ALA A 44 -27.64 -1.33 -37.59
N GLY A 45 -26.59 -0.50 -37.67
CA GLY A 45 -25.82 0.00 -36.50
C GLY A 45 -24.44 -0.64 -36.22
N PRO A 46 -23.39 0.18 -35.99
CA PRO A 46 -22.17 -0.16 -35.23
C PRO A 46 -22.25 0.43 -33.79
N PRO A 47 -21.23 0.27 -32.91
CA PRO A 47 -19.98 -0.51 -33.00
C PRO A 47 -20.01 -1.69 -31.99
N ASP A 48 -18.95 -2.31 -31.45
CA ASP A 48 -17.48 -2.19 -31.55
C ASP A 48 -16.82 -3.57 -31.26
N GLY A 49 -15.48 -3.66 -31.15
CA GLY A 49 -14.80 -4.84 -30.61
C GLY A 49 -13.29 -4.94 -30.91
N GLY A 50 -12.47 -5.08 -29.87
CA GLY A 50 -11.04 -5.39 -29.98
C GLY A 50 -10.76 -6.86 -30.34
N PRO A 51 -9.54 -7.19 -30.83
CA PRO A 51 -9.20 -8.55 -31.23
C PRO A 51 -8.91 -9.47 -30.04
N SER A 52 -9.41 -10.70 -30.09
CA SER A 52 -9.13 -11.74 -29.09
C SER A 52 -7.90 -12.59 -29.44
N CYS A 53 -7.18 -13.03 -28.41
CA CYS A 53 -6.29 -14.19 -28.46
C CYS A 53 -6.86 -15.24 -27.52
N ALA A 54 -7.17 -16.44 -28.03
CA ALA A 54 -7.69 -17.54 -27.23
C ALA A 54 -6.58 -18.54 -26.89
N THR A 55 -6.37 -18.78 -25.60
CA THR A 55 -5.78 -20.02 -25.09
C THR A 55 -6.83 -21.14 -25.13
N ARG A 56 -6.38 -22.39 -25.07
CA ARG A 56 -7.27 -23.53 -24.80
C ARG A 56 -7.33 -23.76 -23.30
N ASP A 57 -8.54 -23.91 -22.80
CA ASP A 57 -8.83 -24.41 -21.47
C ASP A 57 -8.97 -25.94 -21.54
N PRO A 58 -8.40 -26.73 -20.61
CA PRO A 58 -8.55 -28.19 -20.60
C PRO A 58 -10.01 -28.58 -20.33
N MET A 59 -10.73 -29.02 -21.37
CA MET A 59 -12.13 -29.41 -21.22
C MET A 59 -12.28 -30.59 -20.25
N ALA A 60 -13.09 -30.39 -19.21
CA ALA A 60 -13.41 -31.42 -18.23
C ALA A 60 -13.93 -32.71 -18.90
N PRO A 61 -13.45 -33.89 -18.49
CA PRO A 61 -14.00 -35.15 -18.99
C PRO A 61 -15.41 -35.37 -18.46
N PRO A 62 -16.31 -36.02 -19.22
CA PRO A 62 -17.65 -36.32 -18.75
C PRO A 62 -17.69 -37.31 -17.57
N ARG A 63 -16.55 -37.97 -17.24
CA ARG A 63 -16.40 -38.96 -16.16
C ARG A 63 -14.96 -39.03 -15.62
N ALA A 64 -14.60 -38.12 -14.71
CA ALA A 64 -13.27 -38.12 -14.08
C ALA A 64 -12.92 -39.41 -13.30
N THR A 65 -13.89 -40.30 -13.04
CA THR A 65 -13.78 -41.44 -12.11
C THR A 65 -13.61 -42.81 -12.78
N GLU A 66 -13.79 -42.93 -14.10
CA GLU A 66 -13.62 -44.20 -14.84
C GLU A 66 -12.16 -44.45 -15.30
N GLY A 67 -11.20 -43.75 -14.68
CA GLY A 67 -9.78 -43.69 -15.05
C GLY A 67 -8.83 -44.71 -14.41
N GLU A 68 -7.51 -44.50 -14.59
CA GLU A 68 -6.44 -45.27 -13.92
C GLU A 68 -5.21 -44.44 -13.50
N TRP A 69 -4.50 -44.91 -12.47
CA TRP A 69 -3.23 -44.36 -12.00
C TRP A 69 -2.07 -44.79 -12.90
N VAL A 70 -1.43 -43.83 -13.57
CA VAL A 70 -0.44 -44.08 -14.63
C VAL A 70 0.96 -44.31 -14.07
N GLN A 71 1.60 -45.42 -14.45
CA GLN A 71 2.99 -45.76 -14.06
C GLN A 71 4.07 -44.91 -14.79
N ARG A 72 3.88 -43.59 -14.91
CA ARG A 72 4.89 -42.66 -15.45
C ARG A 72 5.92 -42.17 -14.42
N PHE A 73 5.53 -42.12 -13.14
CA PHE A 73 6.35 -41.67 -12.02
C PHE A 73 6.89 -42.83 -11.16
N ALA A 74 6.65 -44.06 -11.60
CA ALA A 74 6.96 -45.27 -10.86
C ALA A 74 8.47 -45.59 -10.89
N SER A 75 9.05 -45.69 -9.68
CA SER A 75 10.35 -46.27 -9.33
C SER A 75 11.57 -45.92 -10.22
N PRO A 76 12.39 -44.91 -9.85
CA PRO A 76 12.23 -44.01 -8.71
C PRO A 76 11.34 -42.81 -9.06
N GLY A 77 10.47 -42.42 -8.12
CA GLY A 77 9.85 -41.10 -8.09
C GLY A 77 10.83 -40.09 -7.51
N VAL A 78 10.41 -39.35 -6.48
CA VAL A 78 11.35 -38.75 -5.52
C VAL A 78 11.89 -39.82 -4.56
N GLY A 79 12.93 -39.49 -3.79
CA GLY A 79 13.57 -40.42 -2.86
C GLY A 79 14.45 -39.76 -1.79
N GLY A 80 14.48 -40.35 -0.60
CA GLY A 80 15.20 -39.88 0.59
C GLY A 80 14.80 -40.70 1.81
N ASP A 81 15.13 -40.22 3.01
CA ASP A 81 14.49 -40.67 4.24
C ASP A 81 13.14 -39.93 4.36
N LEU A 82 12.01 -40.67 4.35
CA LEU A 82 10.63 -40.15 4.33
C LEU A 82 10.37 -39.05 3.28
N PRO A 83 10.45 -39.37 1.97
CA PRO A 83 10.33 -38.36 0.93
C PRO A 83 8.88 -37.93 0.65
N SER A 84 8.64 -36.62 0.54
CA SER A 84 7.36 -36.00 0.21
C SER A 84 7.44 -35.15 -1.07
N VAL A 85 6.28 -34.77 -1.61
CA VAL A 85 6.14 -33.68 -2.60
C VAL A 85 5.03 -32.75 -2.12
N ASP A 86 5.47 -31.64 -1.57
CA ASP A 86 4.62 -30.68 -0.85
C ASP A 86 4.10 -29.60 -1.82
N ALA A 87 4.82 -29.34 -2.93
CA ALA A 87 4.44 -28.36 -3.95
C ALA A 87 4.62 -28.88 -5.39
N ILE A 88 3.71 -28.50 -6.31
CA ILE A 88 3.79 -28.82 -7.75
C ILE A 88 3.44 -27.60 -8.61
N ALA A 89 4.29 -27.28 -9.59
CA ALA A 89 3.99 -26.33 -10.66
C ALA A 89 4.16 -26.98 -12.04
N ILE A 90 3.45 -26.51 -13.07
CA ILE A 90 3.57 -27.05 -14.44
C ILE A 90 3.67 -25.90 -15.46
N ASP A 91 4.66 -25.95 -16.36
CA ASP A 91 4.79 -24.94 -17.42
C ASP A 91 4.00 -25.29 -18.70
N ALA A 92 3.81 -24.28 -19.56
CA ALA A 92 3.05 -24.37 -20.82
C ALA A 92 3.64 -25.36 -21.87
N ARG A 93 4.71 -26.09 -21.55
CA ARG A 93 5.28 -27.17 -22.37
C ARG A 93 4.99 -28.56 -21.79
N GLY A 94 4.30 -28.64 -20.64
CA GLY A 94 4.02 -29.87 -19.91
C GLY A 94 5.19 -30.39 -19.07
N VAL A 95 6.16 -29.53 -18.72
CA VAL A 95 7.20 -29.90 -17.74
C VAL A 95 6.63 -29.70 -16.33
N VAL A 96 6.64 -30.77 -15.55
CA VAL A 96 6.19 -30.79 -14.15
C VAL A 96 7.38 -30.46 -13.26
N TYR A 97 7.22 -29.49 -12.38
CA TYR A 97 8.18 -29.11 -11.34
C TYR A 97 7.62 -29.57 -10.00
N VAL A 98 8.46 -30.18 -9.17
CA VAL A 98 8.08 -30.65 -7.83
C VAL A 98 9.04 -30.11 -6.78
N GLY A 99 8.49 -29.74 -5.64
CA GLY A 99 9.18 -29.32 -4.44
C GLY A 99 8.70 -30.17 -3.26
N GLY A 100 9.59 -30.41 -2.29
CA GLY A 100 9.23 -31.00 -1.01
C GLY A 100 10.45 -31.58 -0.30
N THR A 101 10.25 -32.49 0.64
CA THR A 101 11.36 -33.16 1.34
C THR A 101 11.93 -34.30 0.49
N PHE A 102 13.05 -34.12 -0.21
CA PHE A 102 13.75 -35.24 -0.90
C PHE A 102 15.22 -34.96 -1.26
N THR A 103 15.97 -36.03 -1.56
CA THR A 103 17.40 -35.98 -1.92
C THR A 103 17.73 -36.58 -3.29
N THR A 104 16.79 -37.29 -3.91
CA THR A 104 16.90 -37.87 -5.24
C THR A 104 15.60 -37.72 -6.01
N ALA A 105 15.70 -37.61 -7.34
CA ALA A 105 14.57 -37.65 -8.27
C ALA A 105 14.97 -38.56 -9.45
N GLY A 106 14.23 -39.64 -9.67
CA GLY A 106 14.72 -40.75 -10.47
C GLY A 106 16.00 -41.35 -9.84
N TYR A 107 16.95 -41.75 -10.67
CA TYR A 107 18.26 -42.25 -10.20
C TYR A 107 19.31 -41.13 -9.97
N ALA A 108 18.91 -39.86 -10.02
CA ALA A 108 19.80 -38.71 -9.89
C ALA A 108 19.65 -38.04 -8.51
N PRO A 109 20.74 -37.51 -7.92
CA PRO A 109 20.64 -36.55 -6.82
C PRO A 109 19.83 -35.33 -7.23
N ALA A 110 18.92 -34.89 -6.37
CA ALA A 110 18.13 -33.67 -6.52
C ALA A 110 17.71 -33.20 -5.12
N SER A 111 18.21 -32.05 -4.68
CA SER A 111 17.97 -31.54 -3.33
C SER A 111 16.65 -30.76 -3.29
N ASN A 112 15.60 -31.39 -2.75
CA ASN A 112 14.28 -30.82 -2.42
C ASN A 112 13.48 -30.18 -3.57
N VAL A 113 14.05 -30.08 -4.78
CA VAL A 113 13.38 -29.56 -5.98
C VAL A 113 13.87 -30.26 -7.25
N ALA A 114 12.94 -30.65 -8.12
CA ALA A 114 13.21 -31.38 -9.35
C ALA A 114 12.22 -31.01 -10.46
N ALA A 115 12.54 -31.41 -11.69
CA ALA A 115 11.61 -31.33 -12.81
C ALA A 115 11.51 -32.67 -13.55
N TRP A 116 10.33 -32.96 -14.08
CA TRP A 116 10.04 -34.12 -14.92
C TRP A 116 9.51 -33.67 -16.28
N ASP A 117 10.04 -34.26 -17.34
CA ASP A 117 9.64 -34.04 -18.73
C ASP A 117 9.24 -35.39 -19.33
N GLY A 118 8.08 -35.46 -20.01
CA GLY A 118 7.55 -36.73 -20.52
C GLY A 118 8.39 -37.42 -21.60
N ALA A 119 9.38 -36.74 -22.17
CA ALA A 119 10.33 -37.30 -23.13
C ALA A 119 11.69 -37.66 -22.52
N THR A 120 12.13 -37.00 -21.43
CA THR A 120 13.46 -37.23 -20.81
C THR A 120 13.44 -37.79 -19.38
N GLY A 121 12.29 -37.79 -18.71
CA GLY A 121 12.15 -38.17 -17.30
C GLY A 121 12.64 -37.08 -16.34
N TRP A 122 13.01 -37.51 -15.13
CA TRP A 122 13.49 -36.65 -14.04
C TRP A 122 14.84 -35.97 -14.34
N ARG A 123 14.96 -34.70 -13.91
CA ARG A 123 16.19 -33.90 -13.88
C ARG A 123 16.23 -33.01 -12.64
N ALA A 124 17.42 -32.79 -12.08
CA ALA A 124 17.64 -31.80 -11.03
C ALA A 124 17.61 -30.36 -11.59
N LEU A 125 17.39 -29.38 -10.71
CA LEU A 125 17.51 -27.95 -10.99
C LEU A 125 18.77 -27.40 -10.33
N GLY A 126 19.91 -27.52 -11.03
CA GLY A 126 21.22 -27.21 -10.47
C GLY A 126 21.57 -28.16 -9.31
N GLU A 127 22.07 -27.60 -8.21
CA GLU A 127 22.31 -28.33 -6.95
C GLU A 127 21.02 -28.56 -6.13
N GLY A 128 19.88 -27.98 -6.55
CA GLY A 128 18.63 -27.93 -5.78
C GLY A 128 18.63 -26.81 -4.72
N VAL A 129 17.79 -26.96 -3.70
CA VAL A 129 17.69 -26.05 -2.53
C VAL A 129 17.95 -26.79 -1.21
N ALA A 130 18.27 -26.04 -0.16
CA ALA A 130 18.95 -26.57 1.03
C ALA A 130 18.08 -27.44 1.96
N GLY A 131 16.77 -27.23 1.99
CA GLY A 131 15.80 -27.95 2.82
C GLY A 131 14.42 -28.02 2.15
N PRO A 132 13.38 -28.50 2.86
CA PRO A 132 12.05 -28.75 2.29
C PRO A 132 11.43 -27.53 1.62
N VAL A 133 10.80 -27.73 0.46
CA VAL A 133 10.12 -26.69 -0.32
C VAL A 133 8.63 -26.71 0.01
N SER A 134 8.11 -25.64 0.63
CA SER A 134 6.70 -25.46 0.96
C SER A 134 5.85 -25.10 -0.26
N SER A 135 6.36 -24.21 -1.14
CA SER A 135 5.63 -23.73 -2.30
C SER A 135 6.51 -23.58 -3.56
N LEU A 136 5.89 -23.80 -4.73
CA LEU A 136 6.47 -23.62 -6.06
C LEU A 136 5.50 -22.87 -6.97
N VAL A 137 5.94 -21.73 -7.53
CA VAL A 137 5.14 -20.97 -8.50
C VAL A 137 5.96 -20.52 -9.72
N LEU A 138 5.33 -20.48 -10.89
CA LEU A 138 5.92 -19.97 -12.12
C LEU A 138 5.54 -18.50 -12.32
N GLY A 139 6.54 -17.64 -12.52
CA GLY A 139 6.34 -16.24 -12.88
C GLY A 139 5.89 -16.07 -14.34
N PRO A 140 5.35 -14.89 -14.72
CA PRO A 140 4.92 -14.60 -16.09
C PRO A 140 6.03 -14.66 -17.15
N ASP A 141 7.29 -14.63 -16.72
CA ASP A 141 8.48 -14.78 -17.56
C ASP A 141 8.90 -16.25 -17.78
N GLY A 142 8.24 -17.20 -17.10
CA GLY A 142 8.57 -18.63 -17.09
C GLY A 142 9.66 -19.04 -16.09
N SER A 143 10.09 -18.13 -15.20
CA SER A 143 11.01 -18.47 -14.10
C SER A 143 10.26 -19.18 -12.98
N LEU A 144 10.91 -20.15 -12.33
CA LEU A 144 10.34 -20.88 -11.19
C LEU A 144 10.79 -20.19 -9.89
N TYR A 145 9.88 -20.05 -8.94
CA TYR A 145 10.12 -19.52 -7.60
C TYR A 145 9.81 -20.61 -6.58
N ALA A 146 10.58 -20.65 -5.49
CA ALA A 146 10.45 -21.66 -4.44
C ALA A 146 10.56 -21.01 -3.05
N ALA A 147 9.62 -21.31 -2.16
CA ALA A 147 9.74 -21.10 -0.72
C ALA A 147 10.28 -22.38 -0.07
N TYR A 148 11.27 -22.29 0.83
CA TYR A 148 11.88 -23.45 1.45
C TYR A 148 12.49 -23.17 2.83
N ALA A 149 12.37 -24.12 3.76
CA ALA A 149 13.00 -24.07 5.07
C ALA A 149 14.49 -24.47 5.02
N LEU A 150 15.29 -24.09 6.03
CA LEU A 150 16.68 -24.56 6.17
C LEU A 150 16.77 -25.93 6.87
N ASP A 151 15.95 -26.16 7.89
CA ASP A 151 15.70 -27.46 8.48
C ASP A 151 14.27 -27.52 9.04
N ALA A 152 13.82 -28.69 9.50
CA ALA A 152 12.43 -28.93 9.89
C ALA A 152 12.13 -28.60 11.37
N GLU A 153 13.08 -28.03 12.13
CA GLU A 153 12.89 -27.66 13.55
C GLU A 153 13.34 -26.21 13.86
N SER A 154 13.89 -25.46 12.90
CA SER A 154 14.23 -24.04 13.08
C SER A 154 13.94 -23.16 11.87
N GLU A 155 13.10 -22.16 12.13
CA GLU A 155 12.86 -21.01 11.27
C GLU A 155 14.16 -20.22 11.11
N PRO A 156 14.71 -20.12 9.89
CA PRO A 156 14.10 -19.26 8.89
C PRO A 156 13.80 -19.96 7.54
N SER A 157 12.64 -19.62 6.96
CA SER A 157 12.34 -19.91 5.56
C SER A 157 13.14 -19.01 4.60
N ARG A 158 13.15 -19.39 3.33
CA ARG A 158 13.88 -18.71 2.24
C ARG A 158 13.05 -18.72 0.98
N VAL A 159 13.13 -17.64 0.20
CA VAL A 159 12.53 -17.59 -1.14
C VAL A 159 13.65 -17.44 -2.16
N ALA A 160 13.67 -18.30 -3.18
CA ALA A 160 14.63 -18.28 -4.28
C ALA A 160 13.97 -18.39 -5.65
N ARG A 161 14.63 -17.81 -6.66
CA ARG A 161 14.23 -17.82 -8.07
C ARG A 161 15.21 -18.63 -8.90
N TRP A 162 14.68 -19.53 -9.72
CA TRP A 162 15.41 -20.32 -10.72
C TRP A 162 15.26 -19.69 -12.11
N ASP A 163 16.37 -19.27 -12.71
CA ASP A 163 16.40 -18.57 -14.00
C ASP A 163 16.49 -19.49 -15.24
N GLY A 164 16.36 -20.81 -15.03
CA GLY A 164 16.66 -21.83 -16.04
C GLY A 164 18.05 -22.46 -15.91
N THR A 165 18.97 -21.85 -15.14
CA THR A 165 20.36 -22.27 -14.99
C THR A 165 20.89 -22.28 -13.55
N ALA A 166 20.44 -21.37 -12.69
CA ALA A 166 20.87 -21.26 -11.29
C ALA A 166 19.73 -20.81 -10.37
N TRP A 167 19.80 -21.23 -9.10
CA TRP A 167 18.99 -20.67 -8.02
C TRP A 167 19.64 -19.40 -7.47
N THR A 168 18.86 -18.32 -7.41
CA THR A 168 19.23 -17.05 -6.78
C THR A 168 18.29 -16.80 -5.60
N LEU A 169 18.85 -16.69 -4.40
CA LEU A 169 18.11 -16.30 -3.21
C LEU A 169 17.59 -14.86 -3.37
N ILE A 170 16.30 -14.64 -3.12
CA ILE A 170 15.66 -13.31 -3.15
C ILE A 170 15.10 -12.88 -1.78
N GLY A 171 14.98 -13.77 -0.80
CA GLY A 171 14.63 -13.42 0.57
C GLY A 171 14.97 -14.51 1.59
N GLU A 172 15.26 -14.11 2.83
CA GLU A 172 15.29 -14.97 4.02
C GLU A 172 14.23 -14.44 4.99
N ALA A 173 13.38 -15.32 5.54
CA ALA A 173 12.23 -14.97 6.36
C ALA A 173 12.39 -15.47 7.80
N VAL A 174 12.13 -14.62 8.79
CA VAL A 174 12.09 -15.05 10.20
C VAL A 174 10.71 -15.63 10.47
N GLY A 175 10.57 -16.93 10.21
CA GLY A 175 9.33 -17.71 10.26
C GLY A 175 9.00 -18.37 8.92
N ALA A 176 7.91 -19.14 8.88
CA ALA A 176 7.54 -19.95 7.73
C ALA A 176 6.90 -19.13 6.60
N VAL A 177 7.32 -19.39 5.37
CA VAL A 177 6.61 -18.96 4.15
C VAL A 177 5.90 -20.20 3.60
N GLU A 178 4.58 -20.22 3.71
CA GLU A 178 3.75 -21.38 3.37
C GLU A 178 3.45 -21.38 1.86
N GLU A 179 2.90 -20.28 1.32
CA GLU A 179 2.49 -20.18 -0.09
C GLU A 179 3.04 -18.95 -0.83
N LEU A 180 3.26 -19.11 -2.15
CA LEU A 180 3.76 -18.12 -3.10
C LEU A 180 2.86 -18.02 -4.34
N ALA A 181 2.33 -16.83 -4.63
CA ALA A 181 1.46 -16.61 -5.80
C ALA A 181 1.80 -15.33 -6.59
N PHE A 182 1.40 -15.25 -7.85
CA PHE A 182 1.59 -14.07 -8.70
C PHE A 182 0.29 -13.32 -8.97
N LEU A 183 0.28 -12.01 -8.70
CA LEU A 183 -0.73 -11.07 -9.20
C LEU A 183 -0.06 -10.15 -10.23
N GLY A 184 -0.37 -10.37 -11.51
CA GLY A 184 0.33 -9.71 -12.61
C GLY A 184 1.82 -10.08 -12.62
N ALA A 185 2.70 -9.08 -12.45
CA ALA A 185 4.15 -9.29 -12.34
C ALA A 185 4.65 -9.37 -10.89
N THR A 186 3.79 -9.10 -9.90
CA THR A 186 4.15 -9.04 -8.47
C THR A 186 4.01 -10.42 -7.85
N LEU A 187 5.07 -10.89 -7.20
CA LEU A 187 5.05 -12.10 -6.38
C LEU A 187 4.54 -11.74 -4.98
N PHE A 188 3.65 -12.55 -4.42
CA PHE A 188 3.20 -12.50 -3.04
C PHE A 188 3.74 -13.72 -2.28
N ALA A 189 3.96 -13.54 -0.98
CA ALA A 189 4.37 -14.58 -0.06
C ALA A 189 3.53 -14.49 1.22
N VAL A 190 2.99 -15.60 1.68
CA VAL A 190 2.17 -15.69 2.90
C VAL A 190 2.68 -16.78 3.84
N GLY A 191 2.34 -16.68 5.13
CA GLY A 191 2.72 -17.70 6.11
C GLY A 191 2.64 -17.24 7.56
N SER A 192 3.59 -17.72 8.37
CA SER A 192 3.75 -17.40 9.79
C SER A 192 5.07 -16.67 10.10
N PHE A 193 5.53 -15.83 9.18
CA PHE A 193 6.75 -15.02 9.33
C PHE A 193 6.55 -13.64 10.00
N ASP A 194 7.58 -13.18 10.73
CA ASP A 194 7.73 -11.85 11.35
C ASP A 194 8.52 -10.86 10.47
N SER A 195 9.28 -11.36 9.48
CA SER A 195 10.03 -10.56 8.50
C SER A 195 10.39 -11.39 7.26
N ILE A 196 10.69 -10.74 6.12
CA ILE A 196 11.27 -11.38 4.93
C ILE A 196 12.25 -10.47 4.19
N GLY A 197 13.38 -11.02 3.72
CA GLY A 197 14.40 -10.27 3.00
C GLY A 197 15.12 -9.19 3.83
N GLY A 198 15.05 -9.27 5.16
CA GLY A 198 15.51 -8.21 6.07
C GLY A 198 14.48 -7.10 6.33
N VAL A 199 13.22 -7.29 5.91
CA VAL A 199 12.13 -6.34 6.04
C VAL A 199 11.13 -6.84 7.08
N ASP A 200 10.84 -6.03 8.11
CA ASP A 200 9.89 -6.38 9.19
C ASP A 200 8.43 -6.37 8.67
N VAL A 201 7.83 -7.55 8.45
CA VAL A 201 6.47 -7.77 7.90
C VAL A 201 5.84 -9.04 8.47
N ARG A 202 4.55 -9.01 8.80
CA ARG A 202 3.84 -10.16 9.37
C ARG A 202 2.89 -10.83 8.38
N SER A 203 3.07 -12.14 8.22
CA SER A 203 2.17 -13.10 7.55
C SER A 203 1.80 -12.87 6.07
N ILE A 204 1.97 -11.65 5.53
CA ILE A 204 1.73 -11.31 4.12
C ILE A 204 2.81 -10.31 3.65
N ALA A 205 3.51 -10.66 2.58
CA ALA A 205 4.51 -9.84 1.91
C ALA A 205 4.34 -9.91 0.39
N ARG A 206 4.97 -8.96 -0.32
CA ARG A 206 5.04 -8.90 -1.78
C ARG A 206 6.42 -8.48 -2.26
N TRP A 207 6.76 -8.90 -3.47
CA TRP A 207 8.04 -8.69 -4.13
C TRP A 207 7.80 -8.12 -5.55
N ASP A 208 8.35 -6.93 -5.81
CA ASP A 208 8.15 -6.18 -7.06
C ASP A 208 9.07 -6.60 -8.23
N GLY A 209 9.92 -7.61 -7.99
CA GLY A 209 11.01 -7.98 -8.88
C GLY A 209 12.40 -7.59 -8.35
N SER A 210 12.49 -6.72 -7.35
CA SER A 210 13.71 -6.14 -6.82
C SER A 210 13.78 -5.96 -5.29
N GLN A 211 12.65 -5.70 -4.62
CA GLN A 211 12.57 -5.52 -3.16
C GLN A 211 11.32 -6.18 -2.54
N TRP A 212 11.43 -6.60 -1.29
CA TRP A 212 10.29 -7.03 -0.46
C TRP A 212 9.60 -5.83 0.17
N SER A 213 8.28 -5.89 0.26
CA SER A 213 7.43 -4.97 1.02
C SER A 213 6.22 -5.73 1.57
N GLY A 214 5.42 -5.09 2.41
CA GLY A 214 4.17 -5.65 2.94
C GLY A 214 3.15 -4.56 3.20
N TYR A 215 2.02 -4.95 3.76
CA TYR A 215 0.98 -4.01 4.21
C TYR A 215 1.47 -3.31 5.50
N ALA A 216 1.18 -2.01 5.65
CA ALA A 216 2.15 -1.08 6.27
C ALA A 216 1.93 -0.77 7.77
N GLY A 217 2.76 -1.34 8.66
CA GLY A 217 2.79 -0.96 10.09
C GLY A 217 3.80 0.16 10.43
N LEU A 218 3.33 1.35 10.82
CA LEU A 218 4.18 2.48 11.24
C LEU A 218 4.99 2.18 12.54
N HIS A 219 6.32 2.15 12.41
CA HIS A 219 7.26 1.96 13.52
C HIS A 219 8.28 3.12 13.58
N ALA A 220 8.79 3.43 14.78
CA ALA A 220 9.95 4.31 14.95
C ALA A 220 11.07 3.56 15.67
N ARG A 221 11.93 2.92 14.89
CA ARG A 221 13.12 2.23 15.37
C ARG A 221 14.25 3.22 15.61
N ILE A 222 14.22 3.91 16.76
CA ILE A 222 15.35 4.72 17.25
C ILE A 222 16.19 3.84 18.17
N GLU A 223 17.25 3.24 17.65
CA GLU A 223 18.17 2.41 18.46
C GLU A 223 19.10 3.29 19.32
N CYS A 224 18.52 3.92 20.34
CA CYS A 224 19.27 4.59 21.40
C CYS A 224 19.65 3.58 22.50
N GLU A 225 20.90 3.10 22.45
CA GLU A 225 21.51 2.13 23.38
C GLU A 225 21.49 2.54 24.88
N LEU A 226 20.99 3.75 25.20
CA LEU A 226 20.94 4.34 26.54
C LEU A 226 19.54 4.85 26.97
N CYS A 227 18.53 4.82 26.10
CA CYS A 227 17.26 5.54 26.35
C CYS A 227 16.16 4.73 27.06
N GLY A 228 16.13 3.40 26.89
CA GLY A 228 14.93 2.60 27.18
C GLY A 228 14.03 2.46 25.94
N ASP A 229 12.80 2.01 26.14
CA ASP A 229 11.87 1.62 25.06
C ASP A 229 11.70 2.71 23.97
N PRO A 230 11.61 2.32 22.69
CA PRO A 230 11.47 3.27 21.59
C PRO A 230 10.15 4.06 21.70
N ALA A 231 10.25 5.38 21.59
CA ALA A 231 9.07 6.23 21.48
C ALA A 231 8.39 6.03 20.11
N PRO A 232 7.05 6.04 20.03
CA PRO A 232 6.34 5.95 18.75
C PRO A 232 6.69 7.13 17.84
N GLY A 233 6.66 6.88 16.53
CA GLY A 233 6.93 7.90 15.53
C GLY A 233 5.87 9.00 15.53
N THR A 234 6.23 10.15 14.96
CA THR A 234 5.27 11.23 14.76
C THR A 234 5.34 11.77 13.36
N ILE A 235 4.28 11.58 12.59
CA ILE A 235 4.02 12.35 11.38
C ILE A 235 3.72 13.80 11.79
N HIS A 236 4.33 14.76 11.09
CA HIS A 236 4.16 16.20 11.30
C HIS A 236 3.59 16.90 10.06
N ALA A 237 3.84 16.36 8.86
CA ALA A 237 3.36 16.89 7.61
C ALA A 237 2.77 15.77 6.74
N PHE A 238 1.65 16.07 6.09
CA PHE A 238 1.03 15.26 5.05
C PHE A 238 0.85 16.12 3.79
N LEU A 239 1.13 15.56 2.62
CA LEU A 239 1.06 16.25 1.34
C LEU A 239 0.36 15.37 0.30
N ALA A 240 -0.88 15.68 -0.04
CA ALA A 240 -1.59 15.04 -1.15
C ALA A 240 -0.92 15.38 -2.51
N ARG A 241 -0.94 14.43 -3.45
CA ARG A 241 -0.29 14.53 -4.77
C ARG A 241 -1.12 13.98 -5.93
N GLY A 242 -2.25 13.33 -5.65
CA GLY A 242 -3.21 12.78 -6.61
C GLY A 242 -4.23 11.91 -5.88
N GLU A 243 -5.24 11.40 -6.61
CA GLU A 243 -6.39 10.61 -6.12
C GLU A 243 -6.06 9.60 -5.01
N SER A 244 -4.96 8.86 -5.14
CA SER A 244 -4.49 7.89 -4.12
C SER A 244 -3.05 8.15 -3.66
N ALA A 245 -2.38 9.18 -4.19
CA ALA A 245 -0.95 9.40 -4.04
C ALA A 245 -0.65 10.58 -3.11
N PHE A 246 0.27 10.40 -2.16
CA PHE A 246 0.61 11.40 -1.15
C PHE A 246 2.04 11.21 -0.64
N CYS A 247 2.54 12.15 0.17
CA CYS A 247 3.77 11.97 0.94
C CYS A 247 3.54 12.37 2.40
N VAL A 248 4.24 11.68 3.30
CA VAL A 248 4.22 11.97 4.74
C VAL A 248 5.63 12.23 5.23
N ALA A 249 5.76 13.12 6.20
CA ALA A 249 7.04 13.43 6.83
C ALA A 249 6.88 13.79 8.30
N GLY A 250 7.96 13.68 9.07
CA GLY A 250 7.92 13.79 10.52
C GLY A 250 9.22 13.36 11.18
N ALA A 251 9.10 12.85 12.40
CA ALA A 251 10.17 12.20 13.15
C ALA A 251 9.89 10.68 13.23
N PHE A 252 10.43 9.93 12.26
CA PHE A 252 10.35 8.46 12.20
C PHE A 252 11.54 7.91 11.38
N SER A 253 12.08 6.75 11.76
CA SER A 253 13.17 6.10 11.01
C SER A 253 12.69 5.16 9.91
N THR A 254 11.57 4.46 10.15
CA THR A 254 10.92 3.53 9.23
C THR A 254 9.46 3.90 9.01
N LEU A 255 8.83 3.36 7.96
CA LEU A 255 7.40 3.48 7.72
C LEU A 255 6.89 2.20 7.06
N GLY A 256 6.12 1.40 7.79
CA GLY A 256 5.85 0.02 7.41
C GLY A 256 7.15 -0.77 7.36
N VAL A 257 7.70 -0.80 6.15
CA VAL A 257 8.68 -1.74 5.64
C VAL A 257 9.91 -1.06 5.03
N ILE A 258 9.83 0.26 4.82
CA ILE A 258 10.92 1.06 4.25
C ILE A 258 11.67 1.84 5.34
N GLU A 259 13.00 1.93 5.20
CA GLU A 259 13.83 2.90 5.91
C GLU A 259 13.56 4.31 5.34
N ALA A 260 12.46 4.90 5.80
CA ALA A 260 11.94 6.17 5.29
C ALA A 260 12.67 7.41 5.83
N HIS A 261 13.44 7.29 6.92
CA HIS A 261 14.26 8.35 7.52
C HIS A 261 13.64 9.76 7.40
N SER A 262 12.56 10.01 8.12
CA SER A 262 11.81 11.28 8.19
C SER A 262 10.84 11.58 7.04
N ALA A 263 10.89 10.92 5.87
CA ALA A 263 9.92 11.13 4.78
C ALA A 263 9.74 9.95 3.80
N ALA A 264 8.47 9.69 3.42
CA ALA A 264 8.11 8.73 2.38
C ALA A 264 6.96 9.25 1.51
N CYS A 265 6.83 8.70 0.30
CA CYS A 265 5.68 8.91 -0.57
C CYS A 265 4.95 7.60 -0.84
N PHE A 266 3.62 7.62 -0.78
CA PHE A 266 2.75 6.58 -1.26
C PHE A 266 2.25 6.93 -2.67
N ASP A 267 2.29 5.99 -3.61
CA ASP A 267 1.82 6.21 -5.00
C ASP A 267 0.36 5.80 -5.26
N GLY A 268 -0.33 5.30 -4.23
CA GLY A 268 -1.62 4.60 -4.33
C GLY A 268 -1.51 3.09 -4.11
N THR A 269 -0.31 2.53 -4.28
CA THR A 269 -0.04 1.08 -4.16
C THR A 269 1.25 0.76 -3.41
N THR A 270 2.31 1.57 -3.54
CA THR A 270 3.64 1.35 -2.94
C THR A 270 4.13 2.54 -2.12
N TRP A 271 4.95 2.25 -1.11
CA TRP A 271 5.66 3.24 -0.30
C TRP A 271 7.11 3.37 -0.79
N THR A 272 7.46 4.54 -1.31
CA THR A 272 8.83 4.90 -1.71
C THR A 272 9.47 5.77 -0.62
N ALA A 273 10.65 5.37 -0.13
CA ALA A 273 11.44 6.21 0.77
C ALA A 273 12.01 7.43 0.03
N ILE A 274 11.83 8.62 0.61
CA ILE A 274 12.49 9.86 0.19
C ILE A 274 13.21 10.47 1.39
N GLY A 275 13.91 9.62 2.14
CA GLY A 275 14.46 9.95 3.45
C GLY A 275 15.58 10.98 3.43
N MET A 276 15.73 11.66 4.57
CA MET A 276 16.90 12.49 4.86
C MET A 276 18.12 11.59 5.14
N PRO A 277 19.35 12.02 4.80
CA PRO A 277 20.56 11.39 5.30
C PRO A 277 20.55 11.35 6.83
N LEU A 278 20.97 10.22 7.41
CA LEU A 278 21.11 10.08 8.86
C LEU A 278 22.14 11.07 9.41
N ASP A 279 21.78 11.78 10.48
CA ASP A 279 22.74 12.62 11.21
C ASP A 279 23.64 11.73 12.08
N VAL A 280 24.88 11.55 11.63
CA VAL A 280 25.88 10.70 12.30
C VAL A 280 26.74 11.49 13.31
N GLN A 281 26.49 12.79 13.52
CA GLN A 281 27.37 13.65 14.33
C GLN A 281 26.68 14.59 15.36
N ALA A 282 25.34 14.65 15.40
CA ALA A 282 24.61 15.30 16.49
C ALA A 282 24.81 14.57 17.84
N TYR A 283 25.88 14.93 18.55
CA TYR A 283 26.17 14.62 19.96
C TYR A 283 26.36 13.15 20.38
N GLY A 284 26.35 12.19 19.46
CA GLY A 284 26.51 10.78 19.82
C GLY A 284 25.27 10.16 20.47
N VAL A 285 24.10 10.75 20.22
CA VAL A 285 22.79 10.10 20.36
C VAL A 285 22.23 10.01 18.94
N LEU A 286 21.79 8.82 18.51
CA LEU A 286 21.20 8.63 17.19
C LEU A 286 19.80 9.28 17.15
N GLY A 287 19.75 10.56 16.80
CA GLY A 287 18.52 11.29 16.53
C GLY A 287 18.08 11.12 15.08
N VAL A 288 16.83 10.72 14.86
CA VAL A 288 16.19 10.98 13.56
C VAL A 288 15.97 12.48 13.41
N ALA A 289 16.16 13.00 12.20
CA ALA A 289 15.73 14.34 11.89
C ALA A 289 14.20 14.44 11.96
N SER A 290 13.70 15.65 12.17
CA SER A 290 12.27 15.96 12.07
C SER A 290 12.04 16.85 10.86
N ILE A 291 11.24 16.37 9.91
CA ILE A 291 10.64 17.24 8.89
C ILE A 291 9.31 17.75 9.45
N TYR A 292 9.08 19.06 9.41
CA TYR A 292 7.90 19.72 9.95
C TYR A 292 6.93 20.18 8.86
N ASP A 293 7.38 20.34 7.61
CA ASP A 293 6.54 20.73 6.47
C ASP A 293 7.07 20.11 5.16
N LEU A 294 6.14 19.75 4.27
CA LEU A 294 6.38 19.27 2.91
C LEU A 294 5.52 20.08 1.93
N ALA A 295 6.18 20.82 1.04
CA ALA A 295 5.50 21.59 -0.01
C ALA A 295 5.94 21.17 -1.42
N ILE A 296 5.08 21.40 -2.41
CA ILE A 296 5.43 21.33 -3.83
C ILE A 296 5.82 22.73 -4.30
N ASP A 297 6.98 22.87 -4.94
CA ASP A 297 7.35 24.10 -5.62
C ASP A 297 6.51 24.25 -6.91
N PRO A 298 5.65 25.28 -7.04
CA PRO A 298 4.74 25.41 -8.18
C PRO A 298 5.44 25.83 -9.48
N SER A 299 6.76 26.02 -9.48
CA SER A 299 7.53 26.38 -10.68
C SER A 299 8.18 25.18 -11.40
N ASP A 300 8.46 24.09 -10.69
CA ASP A 300 9.10 22.88 -11.23
C ASP A 300 8.49 21.55 -10.70
N SER A 301 7.43 21.62 -9.88
CA SER A 301 6.76 20.49 -9.22
C SER A 301 7.65 19.63 -8.32
N THR A 302 8.81 20.13 -7.89
CA THR A 302 9.69 19.41 -6.96
C THR A 302 9.18 19.47 -5.53
N LEU A 303 9.46 18.41 -4.75
CA LEU A 303 9.21 18.40 -3.32
C LEU A 303 10.25 19.26 -2.60
N VAL A 304 9.79 20.05 -1.63
CA VAL A 304 10.62 20.85 -0.73
C VAL A 304 10.24 20.52 0.71
N ALA A 305 11.21 20.01 1.47
CA ALA A 305 11.07 19.69 2.88
C ALA A 305 11.68 20.78 3.75
N SER A 306 11.03 21.08 4.87
CA SER A 306 11.55 21.97 5.91
C SER A 306 11.48 21.28 7.28
N GLY A 307 12.49 21.47 8.12
CA GLY A 307 12.69 20.62 9.31
C GLY A 307 13.79 21.12 10.24
N ASP A 308 14.40 20.21 11.00
CA ASP A 308 15.63 20.42 11.77
C ASP A 308 16.82 19.53 11.34
N PHE A 309 16.74 18.95 10.13
CA PHE A 309 17.80 18.14 9.51
C PHE A 309 19.05 18.94 9.11
N MET A 310 20.21 18.26 9.09
CA MET A 310 21.46 18.75 8.47
C MET A 310 21.81 17.93 7.23
N LEU A 311 22.30 18.56 6.15
CA LEU A 311 22.67 17.87 4.89
C LEU A 311 24.17 17.96 4.53
N ASP A 312 24.98 18.61 5.36
CA ASP A 312 26.43 18.58 5.24
C ASP A 312 27.11 18.51 6.61
N ASP A 313 28.35 18.02 6.61
CA ASP A 313 29.16 17.69 7.78
C ASP A 313 29.98 18.88 8.31
N THR A 314 29.82 20.07 7.73
CA THR A 314 30.78 21.17 7.94
C THR A 314 30.55 21.96 9.24
N ASN A 315 29.39 21.82 9.89
CA ASN A 315 28.93 22.67 11.01
C ASN A 315 28.88 24.19 10.72
N GLU A 316 29.12 24.61 9.48
CA GLU A 316 29.23 26.02 9.05
C GLU A 316 28.22 26.41 7.96
N ASN A 317 27.47 25.44 7.40
CA ASN A 317 26.45 25.65 6.38
C ASN A 317 25.08 25.18 6.88
N GLY A 318 24.01 25.74 6.31
CA GLY A 318 22.67 25.68 6.90
C GLY A 318 21.86 24.47 6.47
N GLY A 319 21.32 23.73 7.43
CA GLY A 319 20.35 22.67 7.20
C GLY A 319 18.93 23.18 6.97
N SER A 320 17.97 22.35 7.37
CA SER A 320 16.56 22.69 7.65
C SER A 320 15.68 23.13 6.48
N ILE A 321 16.21 23.29 5.27
CA ILE A 321 15.42 23.53 4.04
C ILE A 321 16.10 22.93 2.80
N ALA A 322 15.42 21.99 2.15
CA ALA A 322 15.97 21.22 1.04
C ALA A 322 14.92 20.87 -0.02
N ARG A 323 15.39 20.67 -1.25
CA ARG A 323 14.59 20.22 -2.40
C ARG A 323 14.99 18.79 -2.79
N TRP A 324 14.01 17.97 -3.17
CA TRP A 324 14.22 16.65 -3.74
C TRP A 324 14.66 16.78 -5.20
N THR A 325 15.77 16.14 -5.57
CA THR A 325 16.37 16.20 -6.91
C THR A 325 15.97 15.04 -7.82
N GLY A 326 15.26 14.04 -7.28
CA GLY A 326 14.91 12.78 -7.94
C GLY A 326 15.59 11.59 -7.27
N ASP A 327 16.84 11.74 -6.84
CA ASP A 327 17.68 10.72 -6.20
C ASP A 327 18.11 11.09 -4.75
N ARG A 328 18.09 12.38 -4.40
CA ARG A 328 18.53 12.88 -3.09
C ARG A 328 17.91 14.22 -2.71
N TRP A 329 18.02 14.58 -1.44
CA TRP A 329 17.87 15.96 -0.99
C TRP A 329 19.11 16.82 -1.33
N ALA A 330 18.84 18.07 -1.68
CA ALA A 330 19.84 19.12 -1.87
C ALA A 330 19.37 20.41 -1.20
N LEU A 331 20.27 21.10 -0.49
CA LEU A 331 19.95 22.36 0.20
C LEU A 331 19.51 23.43 -0.80
N ILE A 332 18.50 24.22 -0.42
CA ILE A 332 18.12 25.41 -1.19
C ILE A 332 19.13 26.52 -0.89
N GLY A 333 19.99 26.81 -1.87
CA GLY A 333 21.12 27.73 -1.72
C GLY A 333 22.21 27.18 -0.79
N ARG A 334 22.11 27.53 0.49
CA ARG A 334 22.97 27.08 1.61
C ARG A 334 22.14 26.81 2.88
N GLY A 335 20.84 26.59 2.71
CA GLY A 335 19.85 26.51 3.79
C GLY A 335 19.86 27.71 4.75
N VAL A 336 19.47 27.44 6.01
CA VAL A 336 19.36 28.45 7.08
C VAL A 336 20.30 28.14 8.26
N MET A 337 20.81 29.17 8.93
CA MET A 337 21.99 29.08 9.79
C MET A 337 21.80 29.61 11.21
N GLN A 338 22.60 29.04 12.10
CA GLN A 338 22.68 29.39 13.51
C GLN A 338 23.64 30.55 13.79
N SER A 339 23.37 31.24 14.89
CA SER A 339 24.16 32.37 15.44
C SER A 339 25.04 31.95 16.63
N GLU A 340 24.68 30.87 17.34
CA GLU A 340 25.25 30.48 18.65
C GLU A 340 26.34 29.37 18.58
N GLY A 341 26.56 28.75 17.42
CA GLY A 341 27.60 27.72 17.21
C GLY A 341 27.07 26.27 17.07
N PRO A 342 27.94 25.25 17.16
CA PRO A 342 27.58 23.87 16.81
C PRO A 342 26.51 23.24 17.71
N GLY A 343 25.41 22.82 17.09
CA GLY A 343 24.44 21.86 17.65
C GLY A 343 23.34 22.43 18.54
N THR A 344 22.98 23.71 18.43
CA THR A 344 21.53 23.96 18.51
C THR A 344 20.85 23.46 17.24
N THR A 345 19.52 23.37 17.20
CA THR A 345 18.78 23.07 15.97
C THR A 345 17.86 24.23 15.63
N GLN A 346 17.97 24.73 14.40
CA GLN A 346 17.00 25.65 13.83
C GLN A 346 15.94 24.84 13.11
N ALA A 347 14.75 24.74 13.70
CA ALA A 347 13.60 24.17 13.04
C ALA A 347 13.00 25.20 12.07
N VAL A 348 13.11 24.98 10.75
CA VAL A 348 12.14 25.57 9.82
C VAL A 348 10.85 24.78 10.02
N ARG A 349 9.79 25.49 10.40
CA ARG A 349 8.49 24.91 10.75
C ARG A 349 7.51 24.89 9.59
N SER A 350 7.63 25.84 8.67
CA SER A 350 6.78 25.91 7.49
C SER A 350 7.47 26.57 6.30
N VAL A 351 7.14 26.11 5.09
CA VAL A 351 7.62 26.60 3.80
C VAL A 351 6.46 26.83 2.85
N VAL A 352 6.33 28.05 2.30
CA VAL A 352 5.23 28.40 1.39
C VAL A 352 5.67 29.18 0.17
N PHE A 353 5.00 28.94 -0.95
CA PHE A 353 5.29 29.56 -2.24
C PHE A 353 4.26 30.64 -2.59
N ALA A 354 4.72 31.88 -2.71
CA ALA A 354 3.93 33.00 -3.22
C ALA A 354 4.47 33.47 -4.57
N PRO A 355 3.72 34.26 -5.37
CA PRO A 355 4.22 34.84 -6.63
C PRO A 355 5.46 35.74 -6.47
N SER A 356 5.80 36.13 -5.25
CA SER A 356 7.03 36.86 -4.92
C SER A 356 8.23 35.95 -4.61
N GLY A 357 8.06 34.64 -4.42
CA GLY A 357 9.11 33.67 -4.08
C GLY A 357 8.68 32.72 -2.95
N MET A 358 9.62 31.86 -2.55
CA MET A 358 9.45 30.93 -1.42
C MET A 358 9.74 31.66 -0.10
N TYR A 359 8.89 31.46 0.90
CA TYR A 359 9.08 31.94 2.26
C TYR A 359 9.31 30.76 3.18
N VAL A 360 10.26 30.89 4.11
CA VAL A 360 10.51 29.94 5.19
C VAL A 360 10.22 30.60 6.53
N ALA A 361 9.56 29.89 7.43
CA ALA A 361 9.18 30.34 8.76
C ALA A 361 9.57 29.30 9.82
N GLY A 362 10.02 29.72 11.00
CA GLY A 362 10.48 28.80 12.04
C GLY A 362 11.31 29.48 13.13
N ALA A 363 12.18 28.71 13.77
CA ALA A 363 13.33 29.23 14.50
C ALA A 363 14.45 29.54 13.49
N ILE A 364 14.57 30.80 13.06
CA ILE A 364 15.53 31.23 12.03
C ILE A 364 16.16 32.57 12.39
N ASP A 365 17.47 32.60 12.61
CA ASP A 365 18.23 33.82 12.98
C ASP A 365 19.16 34.34 11.87
N LEU A 366 19.67 33.48 10.98
CA LEU A 366 20.74 33.85 10.03
C LEU A 366 20.58 33.10 8.70
N VAL A 367 20.85 33.74 7.57
CA VAL A 367 20.72 33.13 6.23
C VAL A 367 21.80 33.60 5.25
N ASN A 368 22.09 32.77 4.23
CA ASN A 368 23.18 32.88 3.23
C ASN A 368 24.61 32.68 3.79
N ALA A 369 25.11 31.44 3.84
CA ALA A 369 26.45 31.13 4.40
C ALA A 369 27.61 31.94 3.81
N ASP A 370 27.67 32.09 2.49
CA ASP A 370 28.75 32.84 1.82
C ASP A 370 28.68 34.37 2.08
N ALA A 371 27.57 34.90 2.63
CA ALA A 371 27.40 36.32 2.97
C ALA A 371 26.27 36.52 4.02
N PRO A 372 26.49 36.18 5.30
CA PRO A 372 25.42 36.04 6.28
C PRO A 372 24.65 37.34 6.56
N ILE A 373 23.32 37.25 6.56
CA ILE A 373 22.42 38.33 7.01
C ILE A 373 21.55 37.83 8.17
N PRO A 374 21.33 38.65 9.22
CA PRO A 374 20.40 38.31 10.28
C PRO A 374 18.95 38.43 9.80
N VAL A 375 18.10 37.53 10.29
CA VAL A 375 16.65 37.52 10.13
C VAL A 375 16.02 37.28 11.51
N SER A 376 14.69 37.19 11.60
CA SER A 376 14.03 36.76 12.84
C SER A 376 12.76 35.98 12.52
N GLY A 377 12.86 34.67 12.57
CA GLY A 377 11.79 33.70 12.38
C GLY A 377 11.20 33.57 10.97
N VAL A 378 11.54 34.47 10.03
CA VAL A 378 11.06 34.44 8.64
C VAL A 378 12.15 34.92 7.67
N ALA A 379 12.33 34.24 6.54
CA ALA A 379 13.14 34.70 5.41
C ALA A 379 12.46 34.40 4.06
N ARG A 380 12.78 35.17 3.01
CA ARG A 380 12.30 34.97 1.63
C ARG A 380 13.44 34.59 0.70
N TRP A 381 13.30 33.48 -0.03
CA TRP A 381 14.17 33.06 -1.12
C TRP A 381 13.66 33.62 -2.46
N ASP A 382 14.56 34.20 -3.26
CA ASP A 382 14.22 34.79 -4.57
C ASP A 382 14.61 33.94 -5.79
N GLY A 383 15.04 32.69 -5.57
CA GLY A 383 15.65 31.83 -6.58
C GLY A 383 17.18 31.85 -6.60
N THR A 384 17.81 32.84 -5.94
CA THR A 384 19.28 33.01 -5.92
C THR A 384 19.87 33.25 -4.53
N ARG A 385 19.11 33.88 -3.62
CA ARG A 385 19.52 34.21 -2.26
C ARG A 385 18.32 34.37 -1.33
N TYR A 386 18.58 34.23 -0.02
CA TYR A 386 17.64 34.65 1.01
C TYR A 386 17.74 36.15 1.29
N HIS A 387 16.59 36.73 1.66
CA HIS A 387 16.42 38.12 2.09
C HIS A 387 15.64 38.17 3.41
N ASP A 388 15.98 39.15 4.25
CA ASP A 388 15.15 39.55 5.37
C ASP A 388 13.84 40.20 4.87
N VAL A 389 12.77 40.04 5.66
CA VAL A 389 11.45 40.65 5.48
C VAL A 389 11.06 41.57 6.66
N GLY A 390 11.99 41.87 7.56
CA GLY A 390 11.84 42.77 8.70
C GLY A 390 11.51 42.08 10.02
N GLY A 391 11.55 40.74 10.07
CA GLY A 391 11.47 39.92 11.27
C GLY A 391 10.13 39.86 12.03
N LEU A 392 9.87 38.69 12.62
CA LEU A 392 8.84 38.47 13.65
C LEU A 392 9.56 38.20 14.99
N PHE A 393 9.10 38.81 16.09
CA PHE A 393 9.82 38.79 17.37
C PHE A 393 8.94 38.37 18.56
N PRO A 394 9.47 37.56 19.51
CA PRO A 394 8.78 37.20 20.75
C PRO A 394 8.72 38.37 21.76
N GLU A 395 8.05 38.17 22.90
CA GLU A 395 8.07 39.15 24.00
C GLU A 395 9.30 39.00 24.91
N ILE A 396 9.87 40.13 25.32
CA ILE A 396 11.04 40.19 26.22
C ILE A 396 10.62 39.77 27.63
N GLY A 397 11.01 38.55 28.05
CA GLY A 397 10.81 38.06 29.42
C GLY A 397 10.27 36.64 29.51
N PHE A 398 9.72 36.09 28.42
CA PHE A 398 9.56 34.65 28.26
C PHE A 398 10.88 34.01 27.81
N GLY A 399 10.99 32.69 27.93
CA GLY A 399 12.24 31.95 27.77
C GLY A 399 12.87 32.06 26.37
N THR A 400 14.16 31.73 26.27
CA THR A 400 15.00 31.85 25.06
C THR A 400 14.68 30.83 23.95
N GLY A 401 13.44 30.32 23.87
CA GLY A 401 13.01 29.41 22.81
C GLY A 401 12.78 30.17 21.50
N GLN A 402 13.56 29.84 20.47
CA GLN A 402 13.53 30.54 19.18
C GLN A 402 12.36 30.14 18.26
N ASP A 403 11.54 29.14 18.64
CA ASP A 403 10.38 28.61 17.89
C ASP A 403 9.17 29.58 17.90
N ASN A 404 9.39 30.83 17.44
CA ASN A 404 8.44 31.92 17.57
C ASN A 404 7.50 32.09 16.36
N VAL A 405 7.77 31.44 15.23
CA VAL A 405 6.88 31.34 14.07
C VAL A 405 6.73 29.86 13.73
N ARG A 406 5.50 29.38 13.53
CA ARG A 406 5.19 27.96 13.34
C ARG A 406 4.52 27.62 12.02
N VAL A 407 3.70 28.51 11.48
CA VAL A 407 2.91 28.23 10.27
C VAL A 407 2.87 29.45 9.37
N ALA A 408 2.86 29.22 8.06
CA ALA A 408 2.60 30.23 7.06
C ALA A 408 1.48 29.79 6.09
N ALA A 409 0.76 30.74 5.50
CA ALA A 409 -0.29 30.46 4.53
C ALA A 409 -0.37 31.57 3.47
N VAL A 410 -0.57 31.22 2.19
CA VAL A 410 -0.56 32.17 1.07
C VAL A 410 -1.97 32.48 0.60
N ALA A 411 -2.27 33.77 0.43
CA ALA A 411 -3.52 34.27 -0.12
C ALA A 411 -3.44 34.55 -1.63
N PRO A 412 -4.57 34.60 -2.36
CA PRO A 412 -4.58 34.69 -3.83
C PRO A 412 -4.10 36.03 -4.39
N ASP A 413 -3.94 37.05 -3.52
CA ASP A 413 -3.29 38.33 -3.85
C ASP A 413 -1.75 38.27 -3.75
N GLY A 414 -1.19 37.10 -3.41
CA GLY A 414 0.24 36.88 -3.20
C GLY A 414 0.75 37.33 -1.82
N SER A 415 -0.14 37.74 -0.91
CA SER A 415 0.23 38.04 0.47
C SER A 415 0.39 36.77 1.31
N VAL A 416 1.28 36.82 2.29
CA VAL A 416 1.60 35.68 3.17
C VAL A 416 1.15 35.98 4.59
N TYR A 417 0.40 35.07 5.18
CA TYR A 417 0.01 35.10 6.59
C TYR A 417 0.99 34.23 7.38
N PHE A 418 1.33 34.64 8.60
CA PHE A 418 2.22 33.90 9.51
C PHE A 418 1.56 33.77 10.88
N GLY A 419 1.74 32.62 11.53
CA GLY A 419 1.24 32.31 12.87
C GLY A 419 2.34 31.78 13.80
N GLY A 420 2.26 32.07 15.11
CA GLY A 420 3.23 31.56 16.09
C GLY A 420 3.20 32.26 17.45
N LEU A 421 4.34 32.24 18.17
CA LEU A 421 4.53 32.85 19.49
C LEU A 421 5.22 34.23 19.42
N PHE A 422 4.87 35.06 18.42
CA PHE A 422 5.41 36.42 18.26
C PHE A 422 4.44 37.52 18.75
N THR A 423 4.99 38.63 19.25
CA THR A 423 4.23 39.82 19.69
C THR A 423 4.56 41.09 18.89
N ARG A 424 5.45 40.97 17.88
CA ARG A 424 5.88 42.05 16.99
C ARG A 424 6.15 41.54 15.59
N ALA A 425 5.93 42.43 14.62
CA ALA A 425 6.30 42.26 13.22
C ALA A 425 6.99 43.55 12.76
N GLY A 426 8.31 43.49 12.57
CA GLY A 426 9.16 44.67 12.51
C GLY A 426 8.92 45.63 13.68
N SER A 427 8.57 46.89 13.35
CA SER A 427 8.27 47.92 14.35
C SER A 427 6.85 47.86 14.92
N GLN A 428 5.94 47.08 14.33
CA GLN A 428 4.55 46.96 14.79
C GLN A 428 4.43 46.00 15.98
N ARG A 429 3.46 46.25 16.87
CA ARG A 429 2.94 45.24 17.80
C ARG A 429 1.79 44.51 17.12
N VAL A 430 1.76 43.19 17.26
CA VAL A 430 0.74 42.26 16.74
C VAL A 430 0.60 41.11 17.75
N GLY A 431 -0.43 40.26 17.64
CA GLY A 431 -0.60 39.12 18.54
C GLY A 431 -0.69 37.82 17.76
N HIS A 432 0.42 37.09 17.68
CA HIS A 432 0.48 35.69 17.26
C HIS A 432 0.04 35.33 15.82
N VAL A 433 -0.55 36.27 15.08
CA VAL A 433 -0.89 36.15 13.66
C VAL A 433 -0.71 37.50 12.94
N VAL A 434 -0.20 37.48 11.70
CA VAL A 434 0.06 38.71 10.91
C VAL A 434 0.01 38.42 9.41
N ARG A 435 -0.31 39.42 8.59
CA ARG A 435 -0.21 39.40 7.12
C ARG A 435 0.99 40.23 6.64
N TRP A 436 1.66 39.76 5.59
CA TRP A 436 2.74 40.41 4.86
C TRP A 436 2.33 40.56 3.38
N ASP A 437 2.35 41.79 2.84
CA ASP A 437 2.00 42.07 1.43
C ASP A 437 3.20 42.25 0.49
N GLY A 438 4.39 41.83 0.93
CA GLY A 438 5.65 42.09 0.21
C GLY A 438 6.29 43.45 0.55
N THR A 439 5.59 44.36 1.22
CA THR A 439 6.11 45.68 1.64
C THR A 439 5.86 45.99 3.12
N TYR A 440 4.69 45.61 3.65
CA TYR A 440 4.22 45.97 4.98
C TYR A 440 3.65 44.78 5.74
N TRP A 441 4.00 44.73 7.03
CA TRP A 441 3.30 43.93 8.03
C TRP A 441 1.94 44.57 8.36
N THR A 442 0.91 43.74 8.54
CA THR A 442 -0.44 44.15 8.95
C THR A 442 -1.02 43.11 9.91
N GLY A 443 -1.21 43.48 11.18
CA GLY A 443 -1.95 42.65 12.13
C GLY A 443 -3.41 42.44 11.70
N LEU A 444 -4.01 41.29 12.03
CA LEU A 444 -5.39 40.98 11.68
C LEU A 444 -6.35 41.74 12.62
N ARG A 445 -7.35 42.45 12.07
CA ARG A 445 -8.18 43.41 12.82
C ARG A 445 -9.68 43.21 12.61
N THR A 446 -10.45 43.34 13.68
CA THR A 446 -11.90 43.54 13.61
C THR A 446 -12.20 45.05 13.52
N PRO A 447 -12.91 45.54 12.47
CA PRO A 447 -13.19 46.97 12.34
C PRO A 447 -14.01 47.53 13.51
N GLY A 448 -13.44 48.52 14.20
CA GLY A 448 -14.06 49.19 15.36
C GLY A 448 -13.59 48.68 16.72
N GLU A 449 -12.91 47.53 16.78
CA GLU A 449 -12.32 47.02 18.03
C GLU A 449 -10.96 47.67 18.33
N PRO A 450 -10.60 47.89 19.61
CA PRO A 450 -9.29 48.41 20.00
C PRO A 450 -8.24 47.31 20.24
N TYR A 451 -8.63 46.03 20.12
CA TYR A 451 -7.75 44.87 20.28
C TYR A 451 -7.60 44.15 18.94
N ASP A 452 -6.34 43.98 18.52
CA ASP A 452 -5.96 43.29 17.30
C ASP A 452 -5.63 41.82 17.59
N SER A 453 -5.68 40.97 16.55
CA SER A 453 -5.04 39.65 16.56
C SER A 453 -5.64 38.63 17.56
N VAL A 454 -4.94 37.53 17.88
CA VAL A 454 -5.38 36.49 18.82
C VAL A 454 -4.58 36.53 20.14
N SER A 455 -5.12 35.92 21.20
CA SER A 455 -4.62 36.04 22.58
C SER A 455 -3.61 34.98 23.03
N GLY A 456 -3.05 34.18 22.11
CA GLY A 456 -2.19 33.04 22.42
C GLY A 456 -1.63 32.41 21.16
N GLN A 457 -0.91 31.30 21.29
CA GLN A 457 -0.10 30.73 20.22
C GLN A 457 -0.96 30.21 19.06
N VAL A 458 -0.56 30.53 17.82
CA VAL A 458 -1.14 29.94 16.60
C VAL A 458 -0.25 28.78 16.13
N HIS A 459 -0.89 27.67 15.78
CA HIS A 459 -0.27 26.48 15.21
C HIS A 459 -0.72 26.23 13.78
N ALA A 460 -1.97 26.57 13.45
CA ALA A 460 -2.60 26.27 12.16
C ALA A 460 -3.15 27.52 11.47
N LEU A 461 -3.02 27.60 10.15
CA LEU A 461 -3.60 28.64 9.31
C LEU A 461 -4.12 28.05 7.98
N ALA A 462 -5.42 27.84 7.89
CA ALA A 462 -6.06 27.34 6.67
C ALA A 462 -6.71 28.48 5.87
N ARG A 463 -6.75 28.38 4.53
CA ARG A 463 -7.40 29.37 3.65
C ARG A 463 -8.64 28.79 3.00
N HIS A 464 -9.72 29.56 2.98
CA HIS A 464 -10.96 29.22 2.30
C HIS A 464 -11.36 30.29 1.28
N ARG A 465 -11.63 29.85 0.04
CA ARG A 465 -12.03 30.71 -1.10
C ARG A 465 -11.07 31.91 -1.25
N ALA A 466 -11.55 33.07 -1.69
CA ALA A 466 -10.68 34.16 -2.15
C ALA A 466 -9.96 34.95 -1.03
N CYS A 467 -10.52 35.03 0.18
CA CYS A 467 -10.05 35.95 1.23
C CYS A 467 -10.20 35.44 2.67
N GLU A 468 -10.72 34.25 2.92
CA GLU A 468 -11.05 33.81 4.29
C GLU A 468 -9.91 32.97 4.88
N ILE A 469 -9.60 33.20 6.15
CA ILE A 469 -8.53 32.51 6.90
C ILE A 469 -9.13 31.91 8.17
N TYR A 470 -8.89 30.63 8.41
CA TYR A 470 -9.13 29.99 9.70
C TYR A 470 -7.82 29.95 10.49
N VAL A 471 -7.92 30.10 11.81
CA VAL A 471 -6.79 30.18 12.74
C VAL A 471 -7.00 29.15 13.85
N GLY A 472 -6.02 28.28 14.07
CA GLY A 472 -6.03 27.25 15.11
C GLY A 472 -4.79 27.31 16.00
N GLY A 473 -4.90 26.87 17.25
CA GLY A 473 -3.77 26.87 18.18
C GLY A 473 -4.18 26.69 19.63
N LEU A 474 -3.60 27.52 20.50
CA LEU A 474 -3.88 27.58 21.94
C LEU A 474 -4.14 29.04 22.36
N PHE A 475 -5.39 29.49 22.23
CA PHE A 475 -5.83 30.86 22.54
C PHE A 475 -7.32 30.93 22.89
N GLU A 476 -7.70 31.81 23.81
CA GLU A 476 -9.11 31.95 24.23
C GLU A 476 -9.87 33.04 23.45
N TYR A 477 -9.19 34.11 23.00
CA TYR A 477 -9.80 35.26 22.33
C TYR A 477 -9.16 35.61 20.98
N ALA A 478 -9.99 36.17 20.10
CA ALA A 478 -9.58 36.85 18.86
C ALA A 478 -10.23 38.25 18.82
N GLY A 479 -9.41 39.30 18.91
CA GLY A 479 -9.85 40.68 19.18
C GLY A 479 -10.54 40.79 20.55
N GLN A 480 -11.88 40.90 20.55
CA GLN A 480 -12.73 40.81 21.75
C GLN A 480 -13.72 39.64 21.72
N VAL A 481 -13.67 38.81 20.68
CA VAL A 481 -14.52 37.61 20.56
C VAL A 481 -13.85 36.48 21.34
N ARG A 482 -14.60 35.81 22.23
CA ARG A 482 -14.17 34.53 22.81
C ARG A 482 -14.39 33.43 21.78
N VAL A 483 -13.36 32.66 21.48
CA VAL A 483 -13.30 31.76 20.31
C VAL A 483 -12.85 30.34 20.63
N ASP A 484 -12.20 30.12 21.79
CA ASP A 484 -11.81 28.80 22.29
C ASP A 484 -11.03 27.97 21.25
N ASN A 485 -9.80 28.41 20.98
CA ASN A 485 -8.75 27.74 20.19
C ASN A 485 -8.97 27.64 18.67
N VAL A 486 -10.16 28.01 18.15
CA VAL A 486 -10.42 28.12 16.70
C VAL A 486 -11.19 29.38 16.34
N ALA A 487 -10.65 30.20 15.44
CA ALA A 487 -11.26 31.44 14.97
C ALA A 487 -11.32 31.54 13.44
N ARG A 488 -12.39 32.18 12.94
CA ARG A 488 -12.56 32.53 11.53
C ARG A 488 -12.24 34.01 11.32
N TYR A 489 -11.41 34.36 10.34
CA TYR A 489 -11.07 35.73 9.99
C TYR A 489 -11.46 36.08 8.55
N ARG A 490 -11.99 37.29 8.37
CA ARG A 490 -12.33 37.88 7.07
C ARG A 490 -11.78 39.32 6.97
N PRO A 491 -10.91 39.64 6.00
CA PRO A 491 -10.48 41.00 5.72
C PRO A 491 -11.66 41.96 5.58
N GLY A 492 -11.59 43.10 6.29
CA GLY A 492 -12.67 44.11 6.29
C GLY A 492 -13.92 43.76 7.10
N VAL A 493 -14.00 42.57 7.71
CA VAL A 493 -15.11 42.15 8.60
C VAL A 493 -14.62 41.79 9.99
N GLY A 494 -13.44 41.17 10.12
CA GLY A 494 -12.81 40.81 11.39
C GLY A 494 -12.86 39.33 11.74
N PHE A 495 -12.65 39.06 13.03
CA PHE A 495 -12.74 37.73 13.62
C PHE A 495 -14.18 37.35 14.02
N ALA A 496 -14.49 36.06 13.93
CA ALA A 496 -15.71 35.44 14.43
C ALA A 496 -15.40 34.08 15.08
N ALA A 497 -16.18 33.72 16.11
CA ALA A 497 -16.11 32.42 16.77
C ALA A 497 -16.72 31.32 15.90
N MET A 498 -16.14 30.12 15.99
CA MET A 498 -16.73 28.90 15.43
C MET A 498 -17.42 28.16 16.57
N GLY A 499 -18.69 28.52 16.82
CA GLY A 499 -19.55 27.91 17.84
C GLY A 499 -19.05 28.17 19.26
N ARG A 500 -18.66 27.09 19.96
CA ARG A 500 -18.02 27.13 21.29
C ARG A 500 -16.50 26.87 21.23
N GLY A 501 -15.92 26.80 20.02
CA GLY A 501 -14.57 26.28 19.80
C GLY A 501 -14.38 24.88 20.39
N VAL A 502 -13.14 24.57 20.79
CA VAL A 502 -12.76 23.28 21.39
C VAL A 502 -11.98 23.44 22.69
N ARG A 503 -12.09 22.47 23.60
CA ARG A 503 -11.38 22.49 24.89
C ARG A 503 -10.03 21.76 24.81
N GLY A 504 -9.08 22.40 24.14
CA GLY A 504 -7.69 21.94 24.05
C GLY A 504 -6.95 22.62 22.92
N GLU A 505 -5.78 22.09 22.61
CA GLU A 505 -4.89 22.61 21.57
C GLU A 505 -5.31 22.07 20.20
N VAL A 506 -5.50 22.97 19.23
CA VAL A 506 -5.57 22.59 17.82
C VAL A 506 -4.16 22.71 17.24
N ASN A 507 -3.68 21.62 16.65
CA ASN A 507 -2.37 21.57 16.00
C ASN A 507 -2.47 21.98 14.54
N ASP A 508 -3.51 21.49 13.85
CA ASP A 508 -3.67 21.67 12.41
C ASP A 508 -5.15 21.88 12.02
N ILE A 509 -5.37 22.55 10.88
CA ILE A 509 -6.68 22.88 10.31
C ILE A 509 -6.57 22.81 8.79
N ASP A 510 -7.53 22.17 8.14
CA ASP A 510 -7.70 22.25 6.69
C ASP A 510 -9.19 22.35 6.28
N VAL A 511 -9.48 22.61 5.00
CA VAL A 511 -10.79 23.03 4.50
C VAL A 511 -11.21 22.24 3.27
N MET A 512 -12.40 21.67 3.33
CA MET A 512 -13.03 20.94 2.22
C MET A 512 -13.44 21.85 1.05
N SER A 513 -13.54 21.26 -0.13
CA SER A 513 -14.04 21.82 -1.39
C SER A 513 -15.38 22.57 -1.21
N ASP A 514 -16.31 21.94 -0.47
CA ASP A 514 -17.63 22.50 -0.10
C ASP A 514 -17.55 23.66 0.92
N GLY A 515 -16.46 23.74 1.68
CA GLY A 515 -16.18 24.77 2.68
C GLY A 515 -16.43 24.37 4.15
N ARG A 516 -16.70 23.09 4.44
CA ARG A 516 -16.52 22.49 5.79
C ARG A 516 -15.06 22.61 6.23
N VAL A 517 -14.82 22.60 7.54
CA VAL A 517 -13.47 22.76 8.12
C VAL A 517 -13.17 21.58 9.02
N VAL A 518 -12.02 20.94 8.81
CA VAL A 518 -11.50 19.86 9.65
C VAL A 518 -10.44 20.44 10.58
N ILE A 519 -10.41 19.98 11.84
CA ILE A 519 -9.39 20.35 12.81
C ILE A 519 -8.79 19.10 13.48
N GLY A 520 -7.46 19.08 13.64
CA GLY A 520 -6.71 18.03 14.34
C GLY A 520 -5.93 18.60 15.52
N GLY A 521 -5.82 17.85 16.63
CA GLY A 521 -5.06 18.30 17.78
C GLY A 521 -5.13 17.39 19.01
N SER A 522 -5.09 18.03 20.18
CA SER A 522 -5.22 17.44 21.51
C SER A 522 -6.31 18.20 22.28
N PHE A 523 -7.57 17.91 21.95
CA PHE A 523 -8.75 18.62 22.46
C PHE A 523 -9.95 17.69 22.70
N ILE A 524 -10.95 18.20 23.41
CA ILE A 524 -12.28 17.59 23.55
C ILE A 524 -13.38 18.61 23.28
N ASP A 525 -14.58 18.15 22.95
CA ASP A 525 -15.80 18.99 22.95
C ASP A 525 -15.97 19.67 24.33
N PRO A 526 -16.19 21.01 24.41
CA PRO A 526 -16.43 21.73 25.65
C PRO A 526 -17.79 21.45 26.33
N ALA A 527 -18.62 20.54 25.81
CA ALA A 527 -19.84 20.06 26.46
C ALA A 527 -19.57 19.17 27.69
N GLU A 528 -20.55 19.07 28.60
CA GLU A 528 -20.46 18.23 29.82
C GLU A 528 -20.40 16.73 29.51
N ALA A 529 -20.99 16.31 28.39
CA ALA A 529 -20.77 15.01 27.75
C ALA A 529 -20.09 15.29 26.39
N PRO A 530 -18.79 15.01 26.24
CA PRO A 530 -18.06 15.36 25.03
C PRO A 530 -18.48 14.46 23.85
N ARG A 531 -18.83 15.07 22.71
CA ARG A 531 -19.25 14.33 21.49
C ARG A 531 -18.09 13.96 20.56
N PHE A 532 -16.94 14.60 20.73
CA PHE A 532 -15.74 14.38 19.91
C PHE A 532 -14.46 14.65 20.73
N ARG A 533 -13.35 14.08 20.25
CA ARG A 533 -12.01 14.23 20.83
C ARG A 533 -10.94 14.12 19.73
N ASN A 534 -9.89 14.96 19.85
CA ASN A 534 -8.68 15.05 19.02
C ASN A 534 -8.86 15.34 17.51
N VAL A 535 -10.00 15.00 16.91
CA VAL A 535 -10.43 15.41 15.56
C VAL A 535 -11.89 15.86 15.59
N ALA A 536 -12.25 16.85 14.77
CA ALA A 536 -13.62 17.34 14.63
C ALA A 536 -13.84 18.05 13.28
N MET A 537 -15.10 18.13 12.86
CA MET A 537 -15.52 18.84 11.65
C MET A 537 -16.48 19.99 11.99
N TRP A 538 -16.42 21.06 11.20
CA TRP A 538 -17.34 22.19 11.25
C TRP A 538 -18.23 22.22 10.01
N SER A 539 -19.52 21.96 10.21
CA SER A 539 -20.60 22.08 9.21
C SER A 539 -21.73 22.94 9.79
N ASP A 540 -22.53 23.59 8.92
CA ASP A 540 -23.81 24.27 9.22
C ASP A 540 -23.93 25.16 10.48
N GLY A 541 -22.81 25.60 11.06
CA GLY A 541 -22.77 26.44 12.26
C GLY A 541 -22.47 25.70 13.58
N ALA A 542 -22.05 24.43 13.54
CA ALA A 542 -21.71 23.62 14.70
C ALA A 542 -20.42 22.80 14.51
N TRP A 543 -19.82 22.37 15.62
CA TRP A 543 -18.80 21.31 15.63
C TRP A 543 -19.46 19.94 15.81
N GLU A 544 -19.07 18.99 14.99
CA GLU A 544 -19.51 17.59 15.01
C GLU A 544 -18.31 16.63 15.04
N PRO A 545 -18.49 15.39 15.53
CA PRO A 545 -17.47 14.35 15.37
C PRO A 545 -17.24 14.06 13.89
N LEU A 546 -15.97 13.89 13.52
CA LEU A 546 -15.58 13.31 12.23
C LEU A 546 -15.25 11.84 12.51
N GLY A 547 -16.12 10.92 12.07
CA GLY A 547 -16.04 9.49 12.40
C GLY A 547 -16.05 9.21 13.90
N GLU A 548 -15.43 8.09 14.31
CA GLU A 548 -15.03 7.89 15.71
C GLU A 548 -13.86 8.82 16.10
N SER A 549 -13.69 9.08 17.40
CA SER A 549 -12.65 10.00 17.88
C SER A 549 -11.30 9.31 18.06
N LEU A 550 -10.28 9.77 17.33
CA LEU A 550 -8.90 9.27 17.44
C LEU A 550 -8.37 9.36 18.88
N ASP A 551 -7.72 8.31 19.35
CA ASP A 551 -7.45 8.07 20.79
C ASP A 551 -6.28 8.89 21.37
N GLY A 552 -5.34 9.30 20.52
CA GLY A 552 -4.15 10.09 20.83
C GLY A 552 -4.11 11.45 20.12
N ARG A 553 -2.98 12.17 20.20
CA ARG A 553 -2.87 13.53 19.64
C ARG A 553 -2.72 13.46 18.12
N VAL A 554 -3.62 14.10 17.38
CA VAL A 554 -3.44 14.38 15.96
C VAL A 554 -2.46 15.55 15.80
N TRP A 555 -1.45 15.41 14.97
CA TRP A 555 -0.44 16.45 14.70
C TRP A 555 -0.75 17.22 13.42
N THR A 556 -1.21 16.55 12.37
CA THR A 556 -1.59 17.15 11.08
C THR A 556 -2.91 16.56 10.57
N VAL A 557 -3.69 17.37 9.84
CA VAL A 557 -4.84 16.94 9.03
C VAL A 557 -4.73 17.54 7.64
N ALA A 558 -4.98 16.75 6.61
CA ALA A 558 -4.95 17.19 5.22
C ALA A 558 -6.20 16.69 4.50
N VAL A 559 -6.87 17.59 3.77
CA VAL A 559 -8.03 17.26 2.94
C VAL A 559 -7.58 17.03 1.50
N HIS A 560 -8.12 16.00 0.87
CA HIS A 560 -7.95 15.76 -0.57
C HIS A 560 -9.29 15.93 -1.30
N ASP A 561 -9.38 16.99 -2.10
CA ASP A 561 -10.46 17.27 -3.03
C ASP A 561 -10.35 16.26 -4.20
N LEU A 562 -11.38 15.41 -4.37
CA LEU A 562 -11.43 14.39 -5.42
C LEU A 562 -11.85 14.97 -6.79
N GLU A 563 -12.13 16.28 -6.88
CA GLU A 563 -12.72 16.99 -8.03
C GLU A 563 -14.08 16.41 -8.53
N SER A 564 -14.62 15.39 -7.85
CA SER A 564 -15.89 14.74 -8.12
C SER A 564 -17.04 15.40 -7.34
N PRO A 565 -18.16 15.78 -7.98
CA PRO A 565 -19.30 16.41 -7.29
C PRO A 565 -20.21 15.42 -6.55
N ASP A 566 -20.00 14.11 -6.74
CA ASP A 566 -20.84 13.03 -6.21
C ASP A 566 -20.13 12.22 -5.10
N GLU A 567 -18.85 12.49 -4.84
CA GLU A 567 -18.02 11.83 -3.81
C GLU A 567 -17.51 12.85 -2.77
N PRO A 568 -17.36 12.47 -1.49
CA PRO A 568 -16.88 13.37 -0.44
C PRO A 568 -15.35 13.45 -0.39
N ASP A 569 -14.80 14.65 -0.18
CA ASP A 569 -13.37 14.86 0.08
C ASP A 569 -12.82 13.88 1.15
N LEU A 570 -11.67 13.28 0.86
CA LEU A 570 -10.96 12.43 1.82
C LEU A 570 -10.25 13.28 2.87
N VAL A 571 -10.18 12.79 4.11
CA VAL A 571 -9.45 13.48 5.19
C VAL A 571 -8.39 12.56 5.75
N TYR A 572 -7.13 12.92 5.56
CA TYR A 572 -6.01 12.24 6.19
C TYR A 572 -5.68 12.88 7.54
N ALA A 573 -5.36 12.06 8.54
CA ALA A 573 -4.87 12.49 9.85
C ALA A 573 -3.55 11.78 10.16
N GLY A 574 -2.54 12.53 10.57
CA GLY A 574 -1.24 12.02 11.03
C GLY A 574 -0.97 12.44 12.47
N GLY A 575 -0.48 11.54 13.33
CA GLY A 575 -0.33 11.86 14.74
C GLY A 575 0.25 10.77 15.64
N ALA A 576 0.24 11.07 16.94
CA ALA A 576 0.56 10.13 18.02
C ALA A 576 -0.74 9.54 18.58
N PHE A 577 -1.42 8.74 17.76
CA PHE A 577 -2.64 7.96 18.05
C PHE A 577 -2.46 6.54 17.48
N THR A 578 -3.34 5.59 17.83
CA THR A 578 -3.24 4.19 17.37
C THR A 578 -3.34 4.09 15.83
N GLY A 579 -2.41 3.38 15.19
CA GLY A 579 -2.21 3.38 13.73
C GLY A 579 -1.33 4.53 13.20
N GLN A 580 -1.23 5.67 13.93
CA GLN A 580 -0.44 6.88 13.63
C GLN A 580 -0.80 7.64 12.32
N LEU A 581 -1.42 6.97 11.34
CA LEU A 581 -1.92 7.49 10.08
C LEU A 581 -3.30 6.89 9.78
N ALA A 582 -4.30 7.74 9.55
CA ALA A 582 -5.65 7.32 9.19
C ALA A 582 -6.22 8.19 8.06
N MET A 583 -7.19 7.65 7.32
CA MET A 583 -7.94 8.31 6.25
C MET A 583 -9.44 8.15 6.53
N TRP A 584 -10.19 9.25 6.50
CA TRP A 584 -11.64 9.25 6.58
C TRP A 584 -12.24 9.44 5.19
N ASN A 585 -13.20 8.57 4.83
CA ASN A 585 -13.66 8.34 3.46
C ASN A 585 -15.02 8.97 3.13
N GLY A 586 -15.51 9.90 3.95
CA GLY A 586 -16.89 10.38 3.90
C GLY A 586 -17.80 9.81 4.99
N GLU A 587 -17.48 8.63 5.53
CA GLU A 587 -18.30 7.95 6.55
C GLU A 587 -17.48 7.55 7.78
N THR A 588 -16.47 6.69 7.61
CA THR A 588 -15.64 6.13 8.70
C THR A 588 -14.17 6.52 8.56
N TRP A 589 -13.43 6.45 9.66
CA TRP A 589 -11.97 6.34 9.57
C TRP A 589 -11.63 4.91 9.13
N ARG A 590 -10.67 4.80 8.20
CA ARG A 590 -9.88 3.60 7.94
C ARG A 590 -8.44 3.93 8.33
N ALA A 591 -7.79 3.06 9.10
CA ALA A 591 -6.36 3.19 9.38
C ALA A 591 -5.54 2.51 8.26
N ILE A 592 -4.33 3.02 8.00
CA ILE A 592 -3.59 2.69 6.76
C ILE A 592 -2.51 1.62 7.00
N GLY A 593 -2.91 0.37 7.20
CA GLY A 593 -2.02 -0.78 6.98
C GLY A 593 -2.20 -2.05 7.82
N GLY A 594 -3.24 -2.18 8.65
CA GLY A 594 -3.48 -3.39 9.46
C GLY A 594 -3.54 -4.72 8.69
N GLY A 595 -2.73 -5.68 9.14
CA GLY A 595 -2.66 -7.06 8.61
C GLY A 595 -3.65 -8.04 9.27
N LEU A 596 -3.22 -9.29 9.45
CA LEU A 596 -4.01 -10.39 10.04
C LEU A 596 -3.79 -10.48 11.57
N LEU A 597 -4.80 -10.95 12.31
CA LEU A 597 -4.80 -11.04 13.78
C LEU A 597 -5.39 -12.37 14.28
N GLY A 598 -4.72 -12.97 15.27
CA GLY A 598 -4.96 -14.33 15.79
C GLY A 598 -6.19 -14.48 16.69
N TYR A 599 -6.26 -15.58 17.45
CA TYR A 599 -7.33 -15.81 18.41
C TYR A 599 -6.99 -15.22 19.80
N PRO A 600 -7.97 -14.68 20.56
CA PRO A 600 -7.71 -13.99 21.85
C PRO A 600 -7.08 -14.81 22.98
N ASN A 601 -6.76 -16.10 22.78
CA ASN A 601 -6.06 -16.95 23.75
C ASN A 601 -4.59 -17.21 23.37
N ASP A 602 -4.13 -16.75 22.21
CA ASP A 602 -2.78 -16.98 21.67
C ASP A 602 -1.73 -16.06 22.36
N GLY A 603 -1.87 -15.87 23.68
CA GLY A 603 -1.14 -14.89 24.50
C GLY A 603 0.00 -15.48 25.36
N GLU A 604 0.40 -16.72 25.11
CA GLU A 604 1.64 -17.30 25.66
C GLU A 604 2.83 -16.96 24.73
N PRO A 605 4.01 -16.58 25.24
CA PRO A 605 5.14 -16.23 24.38
C PRO A 605 5.71 -17.45 23.62
N GLY A 606 5.39 -17.56 22.33
CA GLY A 606 5.98 -18.55 21.42
C GLY A 606 5.00 -19.47 20.67
N GLU A 607 3.69 -19.31 20.85
CA GLU A 607 2.68 -19.94 19.99
C GLU A 607 2.36 -19.02 18.79
N PRO A 608 1.97 -19.55 17.61
CA PRO A 608 1.84 -18.74 16.39
C PRO A 608 0.67 -17.76 16.45
N LEU A 609 0.98 -16.50 16.14
CA LEU A 609 0.03 -15.47 15.74
C LEU A 609 -0.59 -15.81 14.37
N ALA A 610 -1.46 -14.94 13.85
CA ALA A 610 -2.24 -15.15 12.61
C ALA A 610 -1.44 -15.78 11.45
N ILE A 611 -1.86 -16.97 11.03
CA ILE A 611 -1.25 -17.73 9.93
C ILE A 611 -2.10 -17.52 8.68
N ALA A 612 -1.49 -17.11 7.58
CA ALA A 612 -2.09 -17.25 6.25
C ALA A 612 -1.53 -18.52 5.60
N GLN A 613 -2.42 -19.39 5.09
CA GLN A 613 -2.06 -20.69 4.50
C GLN A 613 -2.14 -20.66 2.97
N ASP A 614 -3.15 -19.98 2.42
CA ASP A 614 -3.40 -19.96 0.98
C ASP A 614 -3.98 -18.59 0.55
N LEU A 615 -3.75 -18.22 -0.71
CA LEU A 615 -4.19 -16.96 -1.30
C LEU A 615 -4.67 -17.16 -2.74
N LEU A 616 -5.77 -16.49 -3.09
CA LEU A 616 -6.42 -16.60 -4.38
C LEU A 616 -6.78 -15.20 -4.89
N VAL A 617 -6.83 -15.00 -6.22
CA VAL A 617 -7.34 -13.76 -6.81
C VAL A 617 -8.78 -13.98 -7.29
N ASP A 618 -9.66 -13.00 -7.06
CA ASP A 618 -11.00 -12.95 -7.63
C ASP A 618 -10.90 -12.57 -9.14
N PRO A 619 -11.29 -13.44 -10.09
CA PRO A 619 -11.10 -13.20 -11.51
C PRO A 619 -12.10 -12.19 -12.10
N GLU A 620 -13.16 -11.82 -11.38
CA GLU A 620 -14.13 -10.82 -11.83
C GLU A 620 -13.77 -9.41 -11.33
N SER A 621 -13.23 -9.28 -10.11
CA SER A 621 -12.90 -7.98 -9.52
C SER A 621 -11.41 -7.66 -9.37
N GLY A 622 -10.54 -8.67 -9.28
CA GLY A 622 -9.11 -8.52 -8.98
C GLY A 622 -8.76 -8.49 -7.48
N ASP A 623 -9.72 -8.73 -6.59
CA ASP A 623 -9.51 -8.80 -5.13
C ASP A 623 -8.52 -9.92 -4.74
N LEU A 624 -7.78 -9.69 -3.65
CA LEU A 624 -6.99 -10.73 -2.99
C LEU A 624 -7.85 -11.42 -1.91
N ILE A 625 -8.03 -12.73 -2.04
CA ILE A 625 -8.67 -13.59 -1.05
C ILE A 625 -7.56 -14.29 -0.26
N VAL A 626 -7.66 -14.32 1.07
CA VAL A 626 -6.69 -14.97 1.95
C VAL A 626 -7.41 -15.96 2.86
N ALA A 627 -6.87 -17.17 2.97
CA ALA A 627 -7.32 -18.23 3.88
C ALA A 627 -6.21 -18.58 4.89
N GLY A 628 -6.58 -19.10 6.05
CA GLY A 628 -5.62 -19.57 7.05
C GLY A 628 -6.21 -19.77 8.43
N ARG A 629 -5.39 -19.56 9.47
CA ARG A 629 -5.77 -19.55 10.88
C ARG A 629 -5.64 -18.13 11.44
N PHE A 630 -6.72 -17.35 11.35
CA PHE A 630 -6.82 -15.99 11.89
C PHE A 630 -8.27 -15.67 12.24
N GLN A 631 -8.53 -14.94 13.33
CA GLN A 631 -9.90 -14.55 13.67
C GLN A 631 -10.28 -13.17 13.12
N ARG A 632 -9.30 -12.26 13.07
CA ARG A 632 -9.49 -10.82 12.88
C ARG A 632 -8.56 -10.30 11.79
N VAL A 633 -8.96 -9.25 11.08
CA VAL A 633 -8.13 -8.59 10.04
C VAL A 633 -8.35 -7.08 10.04
N GLY A 634 -7.35 -6.33 9.57
CA GLY A 634 -7.36 -4.87 9.61
C GLY A 634 -7.21 -4.31 11.03
N GLU A 635 -7.10 -2.99 11.13
CA GLU A 635 -6.96 -2.29 12.42
C GLU A 635 -8.30 -2.16 13.17
N ASP A 636 -9.42 -2.28 12.45
CA ASP A 636 -10.77 -2.39 13.03
C ASP A 636 -11.03 -3.74 13.72
N GLU A 637 -10.05 -4.65 13.70
CA GLU A 637 -10.15 -6.04 14.15
C GLU A 637 -11.40 -6.77 13.60
N LEU A 638 -11.67 -6.61 12.30
CA LEU A 638 -12.85 -7.16 11.62
C LEU A 638 -12.88 -8.67 11.81
N VAL A 639 -13.92 -9.18 12.49
CA VAL A 639 -14.07 -10.63 12.72
C VAL A 639 -14.49 -11.31 11.42
N VAL A 640 -13.58 -12.08 10.85
CA VAL A 640 -13.73 -12.75 9.55
C VAL A 640 -13.64 -14.27 9.63
N ASN A 641 -13.10 -14.81 10.73
CA ASN A 641 -12.91 -16.24 10.99
C ASN A 641 -12.33 -17.02 9.78
N ASN A 642 -11.00 -17.05 9.68
CA ASN A 642 -10.17 -17.89 8.79
C ASN A 642 -10.26 -17.64 7.28
N ILE A 643 -11.12 -16.73 6.81
CA ILE A 643 -11.11 -16.29 5.40
C ILE A 643 -11.54 -14.83 5.24
N ALA A 644 -10.76 -14.05 4.48
CA ALA A 644 -11.01 -12.64 4.21
C ALA A 644 -10.80 -12.30 2.72
N ARG A 645 -11.36 -11.17 2.30
CA ARG A 645 -11.20 -10.57 0.96
C ARG A 645 -10.63 -9.16 1.10
N TRP A 646 -9.72 -8.74 0.22
CA TRP A 646 -9.14 -7.41 0.16
C TRP A 646 -9.34 -6.82 -1.24
N ASP A 647 -10.04 -5.69 -1.32
CA ASP A 647 -10.48 -5.05 -2.57
C ASP A 647 -9.49 -4.02 -3.15
N GLY A 648 -8.37 -3.78 -2.46
CA GLY A 648 -7.45 -2.70 -2.75
C GLY A 648 -7.45 -1.61 -1.68
N GLU A 649 -8.55 -1.45 -0.93
CA GLU A 649 -8.74 -0.40 0.08
C GLU A 649 -9.12 -0.91 1.48
N ALA A 650 -9.82 -2.05 1.58
CA ALA A 650 -10.43 -2.55 2.80
C ALA A 650 -10.48 -4.08 2.86
N TRP A 651 -10.47 -4.62 4.09
CA TRP A 651 -10.75 -6.03 4.36
C TRP A 651 -12.26 -6.26 4.48
N HIS A 652 -12.75 -7.38 3.94
CA HIS A 652 -14.15 -7.79 3.97
C HIS A 652 -14.30 -9.23 4.48
N ALA A 653 -15.41 -9.49 5.17
CA ALA A 653 -15.77 -10.80 5.70
C ALA A 653 -16.62 -11.60 4.69
N TYR A 654 -16.31 -12.89 4.50
CA TYR A 654 -17.22 -13.82 3.83
C TYR A 654 -18.28 -14.33 4.79
N GLY A 655 -19.26 -13.47 5.10
CA GLY A 655 -20.33 -13.77 6.05
C GLY A 655 -19.78 -13.97 7.47
N GLU A 656 -20.18 -15.06 8.12
CA GLU A 656 -19.68 -15.45 9.46
C GLU A 656 -18.29 -16.12 9.42
N GLY A 657 -17.69 -16.27 8.23
CA GLY A 657 -16.43 -16.98 8.02
C GLY A 657 -16.53 -18.50 8.19
N LEU A 658 -15.39 -19.14 8.45
CA LEU A 658 -15.24 -20.60 8.53
C LEU A 658 -14.51 -21.00 9.82
N GLY A 659 -15.03 -21.98 10.58
CA GLY A 659 -14.41 -22.40 11.83
C GLY A 659 -15.04 -23.65 12.45
N GLY A 660 -14.83 -23.83 13.76
CA GLY A 660 -15.36 -24.97 14.53
C GLY A 660 -14.44 -26.19 14.60
N LEU A 661 -13.27 -26.14 13.96
CA LEU A 661 -12.10 -27.02 14.18
C LEU A 661 -10.84 -26.13 14.35
N GLY A 662 -9.66 -26.73 14.48
CA GLY A 662 -8.47 -26.07 15.03
C GLY A 662 -7.66 -25.20 14.05
N ASP A 663 -7.55 -25.64 12.80
CA ASP A 663 -6.45 -25.19 11.92
C ASP A 663 -6.93 -24.26 10.79
N GLY A 664 -8.25 -24.06 10.66
CA GLY A 664 -8.85 -23.05 9.79
C GLY A 664 -9.00 -23.48 8.34
N ALA A 665 -8.94 -22.51 7.43
CA ALA A 665 -9.02 -22.75 5.99
C ALA A 665 -7.60 -22.99 5.43
N LEU A 666 -7.46 -24.00 4.56
CA LEU A 666 -6.16 -24.48 4.07
C LEU A 666 -6.01 -24.37 2.54
N ALA A 667 -7.11 -24.44 1.77
CA ALA A 667 -7.05 -24.33 0.31
C ALA A 667 -8.28 -23.63 -0.28
N LEU A 668 -8.06 -22.95 -1.41
CA LEU A 668 -9.00 -22.10 -2.14
C LEU A 668 -9.08 -22.54 -3.61
N ALA A 669 -10.29 -22.53 -4.19
CA ALA A 669 -10.48 -22.76 -5.62
C ALA A 669 -11.70 -22.04 -6.18
N TRP A 670 -11.63 -21.61 -7.44
CA TRP A 670 -12.82 -21.22 -8.21
C TRP A 670 -13.40 -22.44 -8.93
N TRP A 671 -14.66 -22.75 -8.67
CA TRP A 671 -15.39 -23.82 -9.36
C TRP A 671 -16.78 -23.31 -9.78
N ASN A 672 -17.11 -23.43 -11.07
CA ASN A 672 -18.38 -22.97 -11.64
C ASN A 672 -18.75 -21.51 -11.29
N GLY A 673 -17.77 -20.61 -11.26
CA GLY A 673 -17.97 -19.19 -10.92
C GLY A 673 -18.27 -18.94 -9.43
N ARG A 674 -17.97 -19.89 -8.55
CA ARG A 674 -18.14 -19.77 -7.10
C ARG A 674 -16.83 -20.09 -6.39
N LEU A 675 -16.54 -19.33 -5.33
CA LEU A 675 -15.42 -19.60 -4.44
C LEU A 675 -15.71 -20.85 -3.61
N VAL A 676 -14.79 -21.81 -3.63
CA VAL A 676 -14.78 -23.00 -2.79
C VAL A 676 -13.56 -22.95 -1.88
N VAL A 677 -13.74 -23.37 -0.63
CA VAL A 677 -12.72 -23.39 0.40
C VAL A 677 -12.69 -24.78 1.04
N ALA A 678 -11.50 -25.26 1.36
CA ALA A 678 -11.24 -26.51 2.06
C ALA A 678 -10.39 -26.26 3.32
N GLY A 679 -10.49 -27.14 4.32
CA GLY A 679 -9.59 -27.09 5.47
C GLY A 679 -10.06 -27.82 6.72
N SER A 680 -9.42 -27.49 7.85
CA SER A 680 -9.79 -27.91 9.20
C SER A 680 -10.83 -26.94 9.78
N PHE A 681 -12.03 -26.99 9.20
CA PHE A 681 -13.24 -26.33 9.70
C PHE A 681 -14.47 -27.24 9.58
N SER A 682 -15.58 -26.83 10.20
CA SER A 682 -16.85 -27.57 10.12
C SER A 682 -18.09 -26.66 10.05
N ARG A 683 -17.95 -25.35 10.30
CA ARG A 683 -19.07 -24.41 10.45
C ARG A 683 -18.83 -23.03 9.87
N SER A 684 -19.92 -22.35 9.53
CA SER A 684 -20.01 -20.91 9.32
C SER A 684 -21.06 -20.36 10.30
N GLY A 685 -20.61 -19.70 11.37
CA GLY A 685 -21.47 -19.36 12.51
C GLY A 685 -22.12 -20.59 13.13
N ASP A 686 -23.45 -20.57 13.27
CA ASP A 686 -24.25 -21.73 13.72
C ASP A 686 -24.49 -22.80 12.62
N THR A 687 -24.14 -22.53 11.35
CA THR A 687 -24.40 -23.44 10.22
C THR A 687 -23.30 -24.48 10.09
N GLU A 688 -23.65 -25.77 9.99
CA GLU A 688 -22.72 -26.84 9.68
C GLU A 688 -22.46 -26.92 8.17
N VAL A 689 -21.19 -26.77 7.76
CA VAL A 689 -20.75 -26.76 6.36
C VAL A 689 -19.74 -27.88 6.02
N GLY A 690 -19.18 -28.55 7.02
CA GLY A 690 -18.13 -29.57 6.84
C GLY A 690 -16.79 -28.97 6.42
N GLN A 691 -15.87 -29.82 5.97
CA GLN A 691 -14.48 -29.49 5.62
C GLN A 691 -14.30 -28.87 4.23
N VAL A 692 -15.35 -28.82 3.40
CA VAL A 692 -15.36 -28.13 2.10
C VAL A 692 -16.66 -27.34 1.95
N ALA A 693 -16.53 -26.03 1.80
CA ALA A 693 -17.64 -25.09 1.73
C ALA A 693 -17.54 -24.20 0.48
N MET A 694 -18.69 -23.84 -0.10
CA MET A 694 -18.79 -23.02 -1.32
C MET A 694 -19.64 -21.78 -1.07
N TRP A 695 -19.09 -20.60 -1.37
CA TRP A 695 -19.78 -19.32 -1.20
C TRP A 695 -20.91 -19.17 -2.21
N ASN A 696 -22.11 -18.76 -1.77
CA ASN A 696 -23.27 -18.55 -2.65
C ASN A 696 -23.55 -17.08 -2.99
N GLY A 697 -22.65 -16.17 -2.62
CA GLY A 697 -22.85 -14.71 -2.67
C GLY A 697 -23.37 -14.12 -1.36
N THR A 698 -23.90 -14.94 -0.44
CA THR A 698 -24.47 -14.49 0.85
C THR A 698 -24.15 -15.39 2.05
N ALA A 699 -23.86 -16.67 1.82
CA ALA A 699 -23.57 -17.67 2.85
C ALA A 699 -22.68 -18.79 2.29
N TRP A 700 -22.04 -19.53 3.21
CA TRP A 700 -21.30 -20.76 2.94
C TRP A 700 -22.24 -21.98 2.87
N GLU A 701 -22.14 -22.76 1.80
CA GLU A 701 -22.92 -23.98 1.57
C GLU A 701 -22.01 -25.23 1.62
N PRO A 702 -22.42 -26.35 2.24
CA PRO A 702 -21.63 -27.59 2.29
C PRO A 702 -21.46 -28.24 0.92
N VAL A 703 -20.23 -28.62 0.57
CA VAL A 703 -19.92 -29.34 -0.68
C VAL A 703 -19.82 -30.84 -0.39
N GLY A 704 -20.89 -31.59 -0.65
CA GLY A 704 -20.88 -33.06 -0.79
C GLY A 704 -20.60 -33.91 0.46
N GLY A 705 -20.18 -33.32 1.59
CA GLY A 705 -20.04 -34.01 2.87
C GLY A 705 -18.89 -35.03 2.94
N ILE A 706 -17.67 -34.59 2.63
CA ILE A 706 -16.43 -35.33 3.00
C ILE A 706 -16.42 -35.59 4.52
N VAL A 707 -15.84 -36.71 4.95
CA VAL A 707 -15.68 -37.06 6.37
C VAL A 707 -14.20 -37.35 6.63
N GLY A 708 -13.51 -36.46 7.34
CA GLY A 708 -12.06 -36.57 7.53
C GLY A 708 -11.51 -35.62 8.59
N ASN A 709 -10.19 -35.50 8.64
CA ASN A 709 -9.51 -34.52 9.49
C ASN A 709 -9.47 -33.17 8.77
N ALA A 710 -8.79 -33.13 7.62
CA ALA A 710 -8.59 -31.95 6.80
C ALA A 710 -8.73 -32.30 5.31
N VAL A 711 -8.96 -31.25 4.51
CA VAL A 711 -8.77 -31.24 3.06
C VAL A 711 -7.77 -30.14 2.80
N GLU A 712 -6.63 -30.50 2.22
CA GLU A 712 -5.40 -29.70 2.18
C GLU A 712 -5.13 -29.13 0.78
N ALA A 713 -5.69 -29.74 -0.27
CA ALA A 713 -5.59 -29.25 -1.64
C ALA A 713 -6.95 -29.24 -2.34
N LEU A 714 -7.22 -28.21 -3.15
CA LEU A 714 -8.34 -28.15 -4.10
C LEU A 714 -7.81 -27.82 -5.50
N HIS A 715 -8.43 -28.41 -6.53
CA HIS A 715 -8.14 -28.04 -7.92
C HIS A 715 -9.37 -28.21 -8.82
N ALA A 716 -9.71 -27.21 -9.61
CA ALA A 716 -10.87 -27.26 -10.51
C ALA A 716 -10.45 -27.53 -11.97
N VAL A 717 -11.20 -28.39 -12.66
CA VAL A 717 -11.05 -28.65 -14.10
C VAL A 717 -12.45 -28.63 -14.71
N GLY A 718 -12.83 -27.47 -15.27
CA GLY A 718 -14.19 -27.17 -15.72
C GLY A 718 -15.24 -27.52 -14.66
N ASP A 719 -16.24 -28.32 -15.04
CA ASP A 719 -17.35 -28.72 -14.18
C ASP A 719 -16.95 -29.63 -12.99
N VAL A 720 -15.70 -30.12 -12.90
CA VAL A 720 -15.23 -31.05 -11.86
C VAL A 720 -14.31 -30.36 -10.86
N LEU A 721 -14.56 -30.55 -9.56
CA LEU A 721 -13.66 -30.14 -8.48
C LEU A 721 -12.93 -31.38 -7.92
N PHE A 722 -11.61 -31.31 -7.82
CA PHE A 722 -10.77 -32.30 -7.15
C PHE A 722 -10.38 -31.82 -5.75
N ALA A 723 -10.21 -32.76 -4.83
CA ALA A 723 -9.77 -32.52 -3.46
C ALA A 723 -8.69 -33.51 -3.04
N GLY A 724 -7.71 -33.06 -2.26
CA GLY A 724 -6.61 -33.83 -1.66
C GLY A 724 -6.48 -33.57 -0.15
N GLY A 725 -5.95 -34.52 0.60
CA GLY A 725 -5.68 -34.40 2.04
C GLY A 725 -6.14 -35.59 2.87
N VAL A 726 -6.07 -35.49 4.20
CA VAL A 726 -6.33 -36.61 5.13
C VAL A 726 -7.84 -36.80 5.41
N PHE A 727 -8.55 -37.39 4.44
CA PHE A 727 -10.00 -37.65 4.52
C PHE A 727 -10.49 -38.99 3.93
N ASP A 728 -11.71 -39.38 4.33
CA ASP A 728 -12.47 -40.51 3.75
C ASP A 728 -13.67 -40.02 2.90
N VAL A 729 -13.95 -40.76 1.83
CA VAL A 729 -15.13 -40.55 0.96
C VAL A 729 -16.30 -41.44 1.41
N PRO A 730 -17.52 -40.90 1.63
CA PRO A 730 -18.67 -41.68 2.08
C PRO A 730 -18.98 -42.94 1.23
N GLY A 731 -18.64 -44.11 1.76
CA GLY A 731 -18.95 -45.42 1.18
C GLY A 731 -17.83 -46.07 0.34
N GLY A 732 -16.63 -45.48 0.29
CA GLY A 732 -15.46 -46.01 -0.43
C GLY A 732 -14.46 -46.81 0.42
N GLU A 733 -13.34 -47.23 -0.20
CA GLU A 733 -12.06 -47.44 0.50
C GLU A 733 -11.45 -46.05 0.78
N SER A 734 -10.62 -45.92 1.83
CA SER A 734 -9.97 -44.64 2.16
C SER A 734 -9.21 -44.09 0.96
N SER A 735 -9.50 -42.83 0.61
CA SER A 735 -9.14 -42.23 -0.68
C SER A 735 -8.83 -40.75 -0.47
N PHE A 736 -7.58 -40.48 -0.08
CA PHE A 736 -7.00 -39.14 0.16
C PHE A 736 -7.00 -38.21 -1.08
N VAL A 737 -7.60 -38.66 -2.18
CA VAL A 737 -7.91 -37.85 -3.37
C VAL A 737 -9.26 -38.27 -3.96
N ALA A 738 -10.11 -37.29 -4.22
CA ALA A 738 -11.46 -37.47 -4.74
C ALA A 738 -11.85 -36.40 -5.77
N ALA A 739 -12.87 -36.70 -6.57
CA ALA A 739 -13.53 -35.75 -7.47
C ALA A 739 -15.01 -35.55 -7.08
N PHE A 740 -15.50 -34.32 -7.17
CA PHE A 740 -16.89 -33.95 -6.99
C PHE A 740 -17.58 -33.81 -8.36
N ASP A 741 -18.65 -34.56 -8.58
CA ASP A 741 -19.42 -34.57 -9.85
C ASP A 741 -20.56 -33.52 -9.90
N GLY A 742 -20.54 -32.56 -8.99
CA GLY A 742 -21.65 -31.62 -8.75
C GLY A 742 -22.76 -32.18 -7.84
N THR A 743 -22.72 -33.46 -7.46
CA THR A 743 -23.71 -34.09 -6.57
C THR A 743 -23.09 -34.91 -5.44
N SER A 744 -21.94 -35.54 -5.65
CA SER A 744 -21.27 -36.42 -4.69
C SER A 744 -19.76 -36.46 -4.90
N TRP A 745 -19.02 -36.73 -3.82
CA TRP A 745 -17.59 -37.02 -3.88
C TRP A 745 -17.35 -38.49 -4.21
N ILE A 746 -16.39 -38.75 -5.10
CA ILE A 746 -16.03 -40.08 -5.57
C ILE A 746 -14.50 -40.21 -5.57
N GLY A 747 -13.97 -41.17 -4.83
CA GLY A 747 -12.53 -41.41 -4.73
C GLY A 747 -11.90 -41.89 -6.04
N LEU A 748 -10.65 -41.49 -6.33
CA LEU A 748 -9.98 -41.84 -7.59
C LEU A 748 -9.39 -43.27 -7.55
N GLY A 749 -10.22 -44.23 -7.93
CA GLY A 749 -9.89 -45.64 -8.09
C GLY A 749 -9.68 -46.37 -6.77
N ARG A 750 -8.49 -46.22 -6.18
CA ARG A 750 -8.07 -46.77 -4.88
C ARG A 750 -7.27 -45.75 -4.05
N GLY A 751 -7.28 -44.47 -4.46
CA GLY A 751 -6.51 -43.41 -3.83
C GLY A 751 -4.99 -43.63 -3.85
N THR A 752 -4.32 -42.85 -3.02
CA THR A 752 -2.91 -42.97 -2.61
C THR A 752 -2.79 -43.82 -1.34
N SER A 753 -1.57 -44.14 -0.91
CA SER A 753 -1.33 -44.87 0.35
C SER A 753 -1.27 -44.00 1.59
N ASP A 754 -1.07 -42.70 1.42
CA ASP A 754 -1.03 -41.67 2.45
C ASP A 754 -1.56 -40.34 1.86
N GLY A 755 -1.46 -39.23 2.60
CA GLY A 755 -1.96 -37.89 2.24
C GLY A 755 -1.69 -37.38 0.81
N VAL A 756 -2.41 -36.33 0.43
CA VAL A 756 -2.23 -35.60 -0.83
C VAL A 756 -2.22 -34.11 -0.56
N GLU A 757 -1.01 -33.58 -0.48
CA GLU A 757 -0.67 -32.21 -0.10
C GLU A 757 -0.78 -31.23 -1.29
N ALA A 758 -0.64 -31.68 -2.55
CA ALA A 758 -0.72 -30.82 -3.75
C ALA A 758 -1.50 -31.48 -4.91
N ILE A 759 -2.27 -30.68 -5.68
CA ILE A 759 -3.01 -31.14 -6.88
C ILE A 759 -2.92 -30.12 -8.02
N VAL A 760 -2.74 -30.59 -9.26
CA VAL A 760 -2.77 -29.77 -10.49
C VAL A 760 -3.20 -30.63 -11.70
N SER A 761 -3.52 -30.03 -12.87
CA SER A 761 -3.94 -30.78 -14.07
C SER A 761 -3.26 -30.36 -15.38
N LEU A 762 -3.28 -31.28 -16.35
CA LEU A 762 -3.02 -31.03 -17.77
C LEU A 762 -4.11 -31.67 -18.65
N ASP A 763 -4.10 -31.37 -19.95
CA ASP A 763 -4.86 -32.06 -21.02
C ASP A 763 -4.83 -33.60 -20.94
N ASP A 764 -3.82 -34.20 -20.28
CA ASP A 764 -3.62 -35.65 -20.21
C ASP A 764 -3.76 -36.26 -18.80
N GLY A 765 -4.22 -35.51 -17.79
CA GLY A 765 -4.57 -36.05 -16.47
C GLY A 765 -4.49 -35.05 -15.30
N VAL A 766 -4.93 -35.49 -14.11
CA VAL A 766 -4.65 -34.82 -12.83
C VAL A 766 -3.36 -35.40 -12.24
N TYR A 767 -2.54 -34.55 -11.64
CA TYR A 767 -1.29 -34.87 -10.99
C TYR A 767 -1.44 -34.55 -9.50
N VAL A 768 -0.94 -35.45 -8.65
CA VAL A 768 -1.02 -35.32 -7.19
C VAL A 768 0.35 -35.48 -6.54
N GLY A 769 0.67 -34.58 -5.62
CA GLY A 769 1.85 -34.59 -4.75
C GLY A 769 1.48 -35.05 -3.34
N GLY A 770 2.42 -35.64 -2.61
CA GLY A 770 2.24 -35.87 -1.18
C GLY A 770 3.24 -36.80 -0.53
N SER A 771 2.89 -37.33 0.65
CA SER A 771 3.73 -38.25 1.45
C SER A 771 3.61 -39.74 1.07
N PHE A 772 2.91 -40.09 -0.02
CA PHE A 772 2.56 -41.48 -0.35
C PHE A 772 3.66 -42.31 -1.05
N ASP A 773 3.64 -43.63 -0.83
CA ASP A 773 4.52 -44.64 -1.47
C ASP A 773 3.89 -45.38 -2.67
N ARG A 774 2.58 -45.25 -2.84
CA ARG A 774 1.77 -46.03 -3.78
C ARG A 774 0.55 -45.24 -4.24
N ALA A 775 0.28 -45.26 -5.54
CA ALA A 775 -0.96 -44.79 -6.15
C ALA A 775 -1.75 -46.00 -6.71
N GLY A 776 -2.94 -46.24 -6.16
CA GLY A 776 -3.73 -47.43 -6.40
C GLY A 776 -2.98 -48.73 -6.07
N THR A 777 -2.64 -49.52 -7.09
CA THR A 777 -1.84 -50.76 -6.97
C THR A 777 -0.38 -50.57 -7.42
N SER A 778 0.01 -49.38 -7.84
CA SER A 778 1.31 -49.05 -8.43
C SER A 778 2.21 -48.32 -7.42
N ALA A 779 3.46 -48.76 -7.26
CA ALA A 779 4.44 -48.02 -6.47
C ALA A 779 4.75 -46.68 -7.17
N SER A 780 4.51 -45.57 -6.48
CA SER A 780 4.70 -44.20 -6.97
C SER A 780 5.02 -43.37 -5.74
N ILE A 781 6.23 -42.81 -5.66
CA ILE A 781 6.72 -42.14 -4.45
C ILE A 781 6.58 -40.64 -4.67
N GLY A 782 5.78 -40.00 -3.83
CA GLY A 782 5.54 -38.56 -3.76
C GLY A 782 4.78 -37.93 -4.94
N LEU A 783 4.88 -38.47 -6.16
CA LEU A 783 4.15 -37.96 -7.33
C LEU A 783 3.40 -39.09 -8.05
N ALA A 784 2.16 -38.81 -8.46
CA ALA A 784 1.36 -39.69 -9.29
C ALA A 784 0.47 -38.91 -10.29
N GLN A 785 0.05 -39.58 -11.36
CA GLN A 785 -0.88 -39.05 -12.36
C GLN A 785 -2.09 -39.96 -12.48
N TRP A 786 -3.30 -39.41 -12.37
CA TRP A 786 -4.56 -40.05 -12.71
C TRP A 786 -4.97 -39.67 -14.13
N ARG A 787 -5.24 -40.66 -14.98
CA ARG A 787 -5.83 -40.44 -16.31
C ARG A 787 -7.28 -40.85 -16.33
N TRP A 788 -8.10 -40.02 -16.98
CA TRP A 788 -9.42 -40.35 -17.50
C TRP A 788 -9.35 -40.72 -19.00
N GLU A 789 -10.45 -41.24 -19.56
CA GLU A 789 -10.71 -41.38 -21.01
C GLU A 789 -11.73 -40.33 -21.51
#